data_AF-A0A957MS43-F1
#
_entry.id   AF-A0A957MS43-F1
#
_cell.length_a   1.000
_cell.length_b   1.000
_cell.length_c   1.000
_cell.angle_alpha   90.00
_cell.angle_beta   90.00
_cell.angle_gamma   90.00
#
_symmetry.space_group_name_H-M   'P 1'
#
loop_
_entity.id
_entity.type
_entity.pdbx_description
1 polymer ?
#
loop_
_entity_poly.entity_id
_entity_poly.type
_entity_poly.pdbx_seq_one_letter_code
_entity_poly.pdbx_strand_id
1 'polypeptide(L)'
;LIGTQHLALNDDQVRDEIERIAPKLLPAVTRDIADMGNAIAETIDAELDTDAARQVMTLLLASSLSRAVGGRIGLSESEVIEFLAAPGRKPDEFLQALQRLREQAWYLHREDQRLFVKETENLSRQIERNAKEVPQPKIDQALINRLTGILQPDRRQAYQDVQVLPRLDEIRLSGPRTLIVIKPDGKVPPSELQNFFDYQQEKNNLLVLTGQDSHLADAVEHRLRELYAIEQIHKRLKAGDTLFEEARDRLEEAEDRFAKALSAAYNRVYFPSADPIDGRHFLANVTIDNGLKLGKGEQSAEAQIETLLASPRANYKLAANLTDSFGEYFAMAEEVLWPSGKDNRRTPWKDVVARAKSNPDWPWMPGSGGMDTLKAEALKQGRWRLGEDGYIEKGPFPKDKTTVNVSIVGSQPDTGATILSLTPRHAGESPVVVYATRPEGLVNGQSIEDLDSFTTTEGTLYFLARDTTGHYETGTPVRWTAELKIRHQVEPAADKRRVTLACTPKATLTYTLDGSNPRDGLPYEGPFEIGAAAVRLLVYGRTGEANKTADFQIPASGDKTVQINDTKPVKLQPKRIGLDTTDRVFGVINRFRDQPGTLFKGVRIEIGEGEKTVTVRFQEREVTASVIEGVINSLRQLLAEDQAPVVVNISDGAHFDTGFAAKEFAKLVGLELKPGDVVQEA
;
A
#
# COMPACT_ATOMS: atom_id res chain seq x y z
N LEU A 1 -55.31 -33.61 55.27
CA LEU A 1 -55.85 -33.06 54.00
C LEU A 1 -55.06 -33.69 52.87
N ILE A 2 -55.72 -34.15 51.80
CA ILE A 2 -55.06 -34.71 50.61
C ILE A 2 -55.05 -33.61 49.55
N GLY A 3 -53.88 -33.31 49.02
CA GLY A 3 -53.64 -32.35 47.93
C GLY A 3 -52.95 -32.99 46.72
N THR A 4 -52.81 -32.25 45.62
CA THR A 4 -52.25 -32.75 44.35
C THR A 4 -50.82 -33.27 44.48
N GLN A 5 -50.02 -32.71 45.39
CA GLN A 5 -48.67 -33.17 45.69
C GLN A 5 -48.59 -34.61 46.25
N HIS A 6 -49.73 -35.19 46.69
CA HIS A 6 -49.80 -36.54 47.24
C HIS A 6 -50.20 -37.61 46.20
N LEU A 7 -50.34 -37.24 44.92
CA LEU A 7 -50.61 -38.21 43.85
C LEU A 7 -49.41 -39.16 43.71
N ALA A 8 -49.62 -40.45 43.96
CA ALA A 8 -48.59 -41.47 43.87
C ALA A 8 -48.39 -41.91 42.42
N LEU A 9 -47.56 -41.20 41.65
CA LEU A 9 -47.35 -41.44 40.21
C LEU A 9 -46.61 -42.76 39.86
N ASN A 10 -46.12 -43.48 40.86
CA ASN A 10 -45.62 -44.87 40.71
C ASN A 10 -46.71 -45.93 40.91
N ASP A 11 -47.91 -45.53 41.36
CA ASP A 11 -49.07 -46.43 41.34
C ASP A 11 -49.64 -46.46 39.92
N ASP A 12 -49.78 -47.66 39.36
CA ASP A 12 -50.21 -47.85 37.98
C ASP A 12 -51.59 -47.22 37.72
N GLN A 13 -52.53 -47.28 38.68
CA GLN A 13 -53.86 -46.70 38.49
C GLN A 13 -53.82 -45.17 38.42
N VAL A 14 -52.98 -44.55 39.25
CA VAL A 14 -52.79 -43.10 39.25
C VAL A 14 -52.09 -42.65 37.96
N ARG A 15 -51.07 -43.40 37.53
CA ARG A 15 -50.33 -43.12 36.29
C ARG A 15 -51.23 -43.24 35.06
N ASP A 16 -52.02 -44.31 34.95
CA ASP A 16 -52.97 -44.53 33.85
C ASP A 16 -53.99 -43.38 33.73
N GLU A 17 -54.45 -42.85 34.86
CA GLU A 17 -55.35 -41.69 34.89
C GLU A 17 -54.67 -40.41 34.40
N ILE A 18 -53.41 -40.15 34.78
CA ILE A 18 -52.65 -39.02 34.24
C ILE A 18 -52.40 -39.17 32.75
N GLU A 19 -52.05 -40.37 32.29
CA GLU A 19 -51.87 -40.67 30.87
C GLU A 19 -53.16 -40.41 30.08
N ARG A 20 -54.32 -40.78 30.64
CA ARG A 20 -55.63 -40.50 30.04
C ARG A 20 -55.92 -39.00 29.92
N ILE A 21 -55.58 -38.20 30.94
CA ILE A 21 -55.85 -36.76 30.98
C ILE A 21 -54.92 -35.96 30.07
N ALA A 22 -53.62 -36.29 30.09
CA ALA A 22 -52.57 -35.57 29.38
C ALA A 22 -51.50 -36.55 28.85
N PRO A 23 -51.83 -37.34 27.80
CA PRO A 23 -50.93 -38.37 27.29
C PRO A 23 -49.60 -37.78 26.79
N LYS A 24 -49.63 -36.52 26.35
CA LYS A 24 -48.44 -35.80 25.88
C LYS A 24 -47.44 -35.44 26.99
N LEU A 25 -47.86 -35.42 28.25
CA LEU A 25 -46.97 -35.15 29.39
C LEU A 25 -46.34 -36.42 29.96
N LEU A 26 -46.71 -37.60 29.47
CA LEU A 26 -46.16 -38.86 29.95
C LEU A 26 -44.62 -38.92 29.92
N PRO A 27 -43.92 -38.43 28.87
CA PRO A 27 -42.45 -38.37 28.89
C PRO A 27 -41.89 -37.56 30.06
N ALA A 28 -42.57 -36.47 30.45
CA ALA A 28 -42.20 -35.66 31.59
C ALA A 28 -42.43 -36.39 32.91
N VAL A 29 -43.57 -37.09 33.05
CA VAL A 29 -43.89 -37.89 34.23
C VAL A 29 -42.83 -38.96 34.45
N THR A 30 -42.54 -39.77 33.43
CA THR A 30 -41.57 -40.87 33.54
C THR A 30 -40.16 -40.35 33.76
N ARG A 31 -39.73 -39.31 33.04
CA ARG A 31 -38.33 -38.87 33.12
C ARG A 31 -38.05 -38.02 34.36
N ASP A 32 -38.92 -37.07 34.67
CA ASP A 32 -38.64 -36.07 35.68
C ASP A 32 -39.29 -36.36 37.03
N ILE A 33 -40.41 -37.11 37.09
CA ILE A 33 -41.26 -37.14 38.30
C ILE A 33 -41.26 -38.51 38.98
N ALA A 34 -41.60 -39.59 38.28
CA ALA A 34 -41.76 -40.91 38.89
C ALA A 34 -41.52 -42.05 37.88
N ASP A 35 -40.51 -42.88 38.14
CA ASP A 35 -40.18 -44.08 37.39
C ASP A 35 -39.49 -45.14 38.27
N MET A 36 -40.19 -45.56 39.34
CA MET A 36 -39.75 -46.64 40.23
C MET A 36 -38.33 -46.43 40.78
N GLY A 37 -38.00 -45.18 41.13
CA GLY A 37 -36.70 -44.77 41.66
C GLY A 37 -35.72 -44.20 40.63
N ASN A 38 -36.06 -44.21 39.34
CA ASN A 38 -35.17 -43.78 38.26
C ASN A 38 -35.45 -42.36 37.75
N ALA A 39 -36.56 -41.74 38.17
CA ALA A 39 -36.87 -40.38 37.75
C ALA A 39 -35.99 -39.35 38.46
N ILE A 40 -35.86 -38.16 37.87
CA ILE A 40 -35.01 -37.09 38.41
C ILE A 40 -35.46 -36.64 39.80
N ALA A 41 -36.76 -36.44 40.00
CA ALA A 41 -37.30 -36.07 41.31
C ALA A 41 -37.03 -37.16 42.36
N GLU A 42 -37.15 -38.44 42.00
CA GLU A 42 -36.84 -39.57 42.90
C GLU A 42 -35.36 -39.63 43.28
N THR A 43 -34.48 -39.34 42.31
CA THR A 43 -33.03 -39.31 42.54
C THR A 43 -32.66 -38.14 43.46
N ILE A 44 -33.22 -36.95 43.23
CA ILE A 44 -33.02 -35.78 44.10
C ILE A 44 -33.54 -36.06 45.51
N ASP A 45 -34.72 -36.67 45.63
CA ASP A 45 -35.31 -37.07 46.90
C ASP A 45 -34.40 -38.04 47.66
N ALA A 46 -33.84 -39.03 46.97
CA ALA A 46 -32.89 -39.98 47.56
C ALA A 46 -31.57 -39.31 48.01
N GLU A 47 -31.08 -38.32 47.27
CA GLU A 47 -29.89 -37.54 47.65
C GLU A 47 -30.13 -36.62 48.85
N LEU A 48 -31.32 -36.03 48.94
CA LEU A 48 -31.68 -35.08 50.00
C LEU A 48 -32.28 -35.74 51.25
N ASP A 49 -32.58 -37.04 51.18
CA ASP A 49 -33.32 -37.80 52.20
C ASP A 49 -34.69 -37.16 52.52
N THR A 50 -35.41 -36.77 51.46
CA THR A 50 -36.76 -36.16 51.54
C THR A 50 -37.69 -36.73 50.46
N ASP A 51 -38.94 -36.28 50.42
CA ASP A 51 -39.87 -36.49 49.29
C ASP A 51 -40.26 -35.17 48.59
N ALA A 52 -39.49 -34.10 48.85
CA ALA A 52 -39.83 -32.74 48.48
C ALA A 52 -39.83 -32.52 46.96
N ALA A 53 -38.88 -33.12 46.23
CA ALA A 53 -38.77 -32.96 44.79
C ALA A 53 -39.94 -33.61 44.06
N ARG A 54 -40.37 -34.81 44.47
CA ARG A 54 -41.57 -35.43 43.92
C ARG A 54 -42.82 -34.63 44.23
N GLN A 55 -42.98 -34.13 45.45
CA GLN A 55 -44.12 -33.31 45.81
C GLN A 55 -44.19 -32.02 44.98
N VAL A 56 -43.04 -31.34 44.80
CA VAL A 56 -42.91 -30.16 43.93
C VAL A 56 -43.30 -30.49 42.49
N MET A 57 -42.68 -31.51 41.89
CA MET A 57 -42.95 -31.86 40.49
C MET A 57 -44.37 -32.34 40.25
N THR A 58 -44.96 -33.06 41.20
CA THR A 58 -46.36 -33.52 41.12
C THR A 58 -47.32 -32.33 41.21
N LEU A 59 -47.05 -31.37 42.09
CA LEU A 59 -47.80 -30.11 42.16
C LEU A 59 -47.70 -29.31 40.85
N LEU A 60 -46.49 -29.17 40.31
CA LEU A 60 -46.24 -28.47 39.05
C LEU A 60 -46.86 -29.18 37.85
N LEU A 61 -46.86 -30.52 37.82
CA LEU A 61 -47.57 -31.30 36.82
C LEU A 61 -49.07 -30.97 36.87
N ALA A 62 -49.67 -31.04 38.07
CA ALA A 62 -51.09 -30.76 38.25
C ALA A 62 -51.46 -29.32 37.83
N SER A 63 -50.63 -28.32 38.16
CA SER A 63 -50.86 -26.93 37.74
C SER A 63 -50.72 -26.75 36.21
N SER A 64 -49.95 -27.62 35.56
CA SER A 64 -49.73 -27.61 34.10
C SER A 64 -50.85 -28.28 33.31
N LEU A 65 -51.73 -29.04 33.97
CA LEU A 65 -52.91 -29.65 33.34
C LEU A 65 -54.06 -28.66 33.08
N SER A 66 -53.96 -27.42 33.59
CA SER A 66 -55.01 -26.42 33.48
C SER A 66 -55.27 -26.05 32.01
N ARG A 67 -56.52 -26.22 31.56
CA ARG A 67 -57.01 -25.83 30.23
C ARG A 67 -57.96 -24.64 30.26
N ALA A 68 -58.02 -23.91 31.38
CA ALA A 68 -58.95 -22.80 31.55
C ALA A 68 -58.61 -21.64 30.58
N VAL A 69 -59.61 -21.14 29.86
CA VAL A 69 -59.45 -19.98 28.96
C VAL A 69 -59.10 -18.74 29.81
N GLY A 70 -57.90 -18.19 29.60
CA GLY A 70 -57.36 -17.08 30.41
C GLY A 70 -56.70 -17.50 31.74
N GLY A 71 -56.63 -18.80 32.03
CA GLY A 71 -55.88 -19.33 33.16
C GLY A 71 -54.38 -19.27 32.88
N ARG A 72 -53.62 -18.69 33.80
CA ARG A 72 -52.15 -18.68 33.71
C ARG A 72 -51.62 -20.07 34.10
N ILE A 73 -50.86 -20.68 33.21
CA ILE A 73 -50.26 -22.02 33.39
C ILE A 73 -49.08 -21.91 34.38
N GLY A 74 -48.91 -22.92 35.23
CA GLY A 74 -47.79 -23.01 36.16
C GLY A 74 -47.92 -22.18 37.43
N LEU A 75 -46.90 -22.28 38.28
CA LEU A 75 -46.84 -21.66 39.60
C LEU A 75 -45.55 -20.86 39.77
N SER A 76 -45.63 -19.71 40.44
CA SER A 76 -44.43 -19.01 40.92
C SER A 76 -43.79 -19.77 42.07
N GLU A 77 -42.51 -19.51 42.34
CA GLU A 77 -41.77 -20.13 43.44
C GLU A 77 -42.48 -19.92 44.79
N SER A 78 -42.99 -18.71 45.05
CA SER A 78 -43.75 -18.40 46.26
C SER A 78 -45.03 -19.23 46.38
N GLU A 79 -45.76 -19.42 45.27
CA GLU A 79 -46.97 -20.26 45.24
C GLU A 79 -46.65 -21.74 45.48
N VAL A 80 -45.55 -22.26 44.91
CA VAL A 80 -45.11 -23.64 45.16
C VAL A 80 -44.83 -23.85 46.65
N ILE A 81 -44.10 -22.93 47.28
CA ILE A 81 -43.80 -23.02 48.72
C ILE A 81 -45.06 -22.88 49.57
N GLU A 82 -45.97 -21.97 49.22
CA GLU A 82 -47.24 -21.78 49.91
C GLU A 82 -48.10 -23.06 49.88
N PHE A 83 -48.23 -23.71 48.72
CA PHE A 83 -49.02 -24.94 48.57
C PHE A 83 -48.40 -26.17 49.26
N LEU A 84 -47.08 -26.18 49.45
CA LEU A 84 -46.35 -27.29 50.07
C LEU A 84 -46.08 -27.08 51.57
N ALA A 85 -46.39 -25.90 52.10
CA ALA A 85 -46.26 -25.61 53.53
C ALA A 85 -47.14 -26.56 54.36
N ALA A 86 -46.52 -27.35 55.25
CA ALA A 86 -47.19 -28.30 56.11
C ALA A 86 -46.56 -28.34 57.51
N PRO A 87 -47.33 -28.70 58.57
CA PRO A 87 -46.76 -28.86 59.90
C PRO A 87 -45.61 -29.87 59.93
N GLY A 88 -44.48 -29.48 60.53
CA GLY A 88 -43.29 -30.34 60.63
C GLY A 88 -42.40 -30.38 59.39
N ARG A 89 -42.74 -29.61 58.34
CA ARG A 89 -41.98 -29.48 57.08
C ARG A 89 -41.38 -28.08 56.98
N LYS A 90 -40.14 -27.95 56.50
CA LYS A 90 -39.45 -26.66 56.41
C LYS A 90 -39.53 -26.13 54.98
N PRO A 91 -39.94 -24.88 54.74
CA PRO A 91 -39.96 -24.29 53.39
C PRO A 91 -38.65 -24.46 52.61
N ASP A 92 -37.50 -24.39 53.30
CA ASP A 92 -36.16 -24.53 52.73
C ASP A 92 -35.94 -25.86 52.00
N GLU A 93 -36.57 -26.96 52.44
CA GLU A 93 -36.40 -28.27 51.79
C GLU A 93 -37.02 -28.28 50.38
N PHE A 94 -38.17 -27.61 50.21
CA PHE A 94 -38.85 -27.48 48.93
C PHE A 94 -38.13 -26.48 48.03
N LEU A 95 -37.57 -25.40 48.60
CA LEU A 95 -36.71 -24.47 47.85
C LEU A 95 -35.47 -25.18 47.30
N GLN A 96 -34.79 -25.97 48.13
CA GLN A 96 -33.61 -26.73 47.72
C GLN A 96 -33.96 -27.77 46.65
N ALA A 97 -35.06 -28.51 46.82
CA ALA A 97 -35.54 -29.45 45.83
C ALA A 97 -35.92 -28.77 44.51
N LEU A 98 -36.64 -27.65 44.57
CA LEU A 98 -37.02 -26.87 43.39
C LEU A 98 -35.79 -26.33 42.64
N GLN A 99 -34.75 -25.90 43.35
CA GLN A 99 -33.49 -25.47 42.74
C GLN A 99 -32.83 -26.62 41.97
N ARG A 100 -32.70 -27.80 42.59
CA ARG A 100 -32.13 -28.99 41.92
C ARG A 100 -32.97 -29.43 40.72
N LEU A 101 -34.30 -29.37 40.83
CA LEU A 101 -35.21 -29.66 39.73
C LEU A 101 -35.04 -28.68 38.57
N ARG A 102 -34.87 -27.39 38.83
CA ARG A 102 -34.60 -26.39 37.78
C ARG A 102 -33.28 -26.64 37.05
N GLU A 103 -32.31 -27.25 37.71
CA GLU A 103 -31.03 -27.62 37.11
C GLU A 103 -31.11 -28.94 36.33
N GLN A 104 -31.91 -29.90 36.81
CA GLN A 104 -31.86 -31.28 36.33
C GLN A 104 -33.06 -31.68 35.45
N ALA A 105 -34.27 -31.19 35.70
CA ALA A 105 -35.47 -31.63 34.99
C ALA A 105 -35.40 -31.33 33.48
N TRP A 106 -35.96 -32.24 32.69
CA TRP A 106 -35.94 -32.16 31.23
C TRP A 106 -37.14 -31.39 30.67
N TYR A 107 -38.26 -31.44 31.35
CA TYR A 107 -39.56 -30.95 30.89
C TYR A 107 -40.14 -29.86 31.79
N LEU A 108 -39.36 -29.36 32.74
CA LEU A 108 -39.67 -28.17 33.53
C LEU A 108 -39.29 -26.92 32.76
N HIS A 109 -40.27 -26.05 32.52
CA HIS A 109 -40.15 -24.77 31.81
C HIS A 109 -40.45 -23.61 32.76
N ARG A 110 -40.02 -22.40 32.36
CA ARG A 110 -40.30 -21.16 33.08
C ARG A 110 -40.75 -20.07 32.11
N GLU A 111 -41.91 -19.47 32.38
CA GLU A 111 -42.45 -18.32 31.63
C GLU A 111 -43.04 -17.32 32.62
N ASP A 112 -42.73 -16.03 32.50
CA ASP A 112 -43.21 -14.97 33.42
C ASP A 112 -43.08 -15.32 34.92
N GLN A 113 -41.91 -15.82 35.33
CA GLN A 113 -41.62 -16.26 36.71
C GLN A 113 -42.40 -17.50 37.19
N ARG A 114 -43.17 -18.15 36.32
CA ARG A 114 -43.94 -19.35 36.64
C ARG A 114 -43.34 -20.60 36.06
N LEU A 115 -43.34 -21.66 36.84
CA LEU A 115 -42.81 -22.97 36.54
C LEU A 115 -43.94 -23.90 36.13
N PHE A 116 -43.74 -24.67 35.07
CA PHE A 116 -44.71 -25.63 34.56
C PHE A 116 -44.04 -26.76 33.78
N VAL A 117 -44.74 -27.87 33.66
CA VAL A 117 -44.33 -29.07 32.93
C VAL A 117 -44.90 -29.01 31.51
N LYS A 118 -44.07 -29.31 30.50
CA LYS A 118 -44.47 -29.30 29.09
C LYS A 118 -44.13 -30.63 28.41
N GLU A 119 -44.80 -30.91 27.29
CA GLU A 119 -44.58 -32.12 26.46
C GLU A 119 -43.22 -32.14 25.74
N THR A 120 -42.58 -30.98 25.59
CA THR A 120 -41.29 -30.82 24.91
C THR A 120 -40.17 -30.60 25.92
N GLU A 121 -38.99 -31.15 25.66
CA GLU A 121 -37.78 -30.86 26.44
C GLU A 121 -37.50 -29.35 26.48
N ASN A 122 -36.98 -28.85 27.60
CA ASN A 122 -36.52 -27.48 27.74
C ASN A 122 -35.27 -27.22 26.89
N LEU A 123 -35.03 -25.93 26.61
CA LEU A 123 -33.97 -25.51 25.73
C LEU A 123 -32.59 -26.02 26.20
N SER A 124 -32.31 -25.96 27.50
CA SER A 124 -31.03 -26.40 28.08
C SER A 124 -30.74 -27.89 27.79
N ARG A 125 -31.72 -28.78 27.94
CA ARG A 125 -31.53 -30.21 27.62
C ARG A 125 -31.44 -30.48 26.13
N GLN A 126 -32.20 -29.77 25.31
CA GLN A 126 -32.07 -29.88 23.85
C GLN A 126 -30.66 -29.49 23.39
N ILE A 127 -30.10 -28.41 23.94
CA ILE A 127 -28.73 -27.97 23.66
C ILE A 127 -27.72 -29.04 24.07
N GLU A 128 -27.81 -29.55 25.30
CA GLU A 128 -26.87 -30.54 25.81
C GLU A 128 -26.88 -31.83 24.99
N ARG A 129 -28.07 -32.37 24.67
CA ARG A 129 -28.20 -33.56 23.82
C ARG A 129 -27.59 -33.30 22.45
N ASN A 130 -28.04 -32.23 21.79
CA ASN A 130 -27.59 -31.91 20.44
C ASN A 130 -26.07 -31.68 20.39
N ALA A 131 -25.48 -31.03 21.41
CA ALA A 131 -24.04 -30.78 21.52
C ALA A 131 -23.23 -32.09 21.66
N LYS A 132 -23.73 -33.07 22.42
CA LYS A 132 -23.13 -34.40 22.57
C LYS A 132 -23.22 -35.23 21.30
N GLU A 133 -24.31 -35.09 20.54
CA GLU A 133 -24.55 -35.84 19.31
C GLU A 133 -23.78 -35.29 18.08
N VAL A 134 -23.20 -34.08 18.16
CA VAL A 134 -22.46 -33.53 17.01
C VAL A 134 -21.18 -34.33 16.74
N PRO A 135 -20.98 -34.86 15.51
CA PRO A 135 -19.74 -35.53 15.13
C PRO A 135 -18.52 -34.60 15.19
N GLN A 136 -17.38 -35.09 15.69
CA GLN A 136 -16.13 -34.33 15.78
C GLN A 136 -15.74 -33.61 14.47
N PRO A 137 -15.81 -34.24 13.28
CA PRO A 137 -15.39 -33.58 12.03
C PRO A 137 -16.20 -32.32 11.71
N LYS A 138 -17.47 -32.24 12.15
CA LYS A 138 -18.30 -31.05 11.95
C LYS A 138 -17.85 -29.89 12.85
N ILE A 139 -17.44 -30.21 14.08
CA ILE A 139 -16.93 -29.23 15.04
C ILE A 139 -15.55 -28.72 14.58
N ASP A 140 -14.68 -29.61 14.14
CA ASP A 140 -13.38 -29.23 13.58
C ASP A 140 -13.55 -28.31 12.37
N GLN A 141 -14.46 -28.64 11.44
CA GLN A 141 -14.74 -27.78 10.28
C GLN A 141 -15.36 -26.44 10.68
N ALA A 142 -16.24 -26.42 11.68
CA ALA A 142 -16.82 -25.19 12.20
C ALA A 142 -15.73 -24.28 12.81
N LEU A 143 -14.80 -24.85 13.57
CA LEU A 143 -13.66 -24.14 14.15
C LEU A 143 -12.76 -23.57 13.05
N ILE A 144 -12.44 -24.38 12.03
CA ILE A 144 -11.66 -23.96 10.86
C ILE A 144 -12.30 -22.74 10.21
N ASN A 145 -13.61 -22.80 9.93
CA ASN A 145 -14.31 -21.70 9.27
C ASN A 145 -14.30 -20.41 10.11
N ARG A 146 -14.50 -20.51 11.43
CA ARG A 146 -14.49 -19.36 12.34
C ARG A 146 -13.10 -18.71 12.41
N LEU A 147 -12.05 -19.50 12.65
CA LEU A 147 -10.68 -19.01 12.71
C LEU A 147 -10.19 -18.43 11.39
N THR A 148 -10.55 -19.06 10.25
CA THR A 148 -10.21 -18.55 8.92
C THR A 148 -10.81 -17.16 8.70
N GLY A 149 -12.07 -16.96 9.10
CA GLY A 149 -12.71 -15.64 9.01
C GLY A 149 -12.10 -14.58 9.93
N ILE A 150 -11.61 -14.96 11.11
CA ILE A 150 -10.97 -14.04 12.08
C ILE A 150 -9.56 -13.63 11.61
N LEU A 151 -8.83 -14.57 10.98
CA LEU A 151 -7.42 -14.44 10.61
C LEU A 151 -7.24 -14.22 9.10
N GLN A 152 -8.29 -13.81 8.40
CA GLN A 152 -8.25 -13.47 6.99
C GLN A 152 -7.27 -12.29 6.79
N PRO A 153 -6.28 -12.40 5.90
CA PRO A 153 -5.30 -11.33 5.69
C PRO A 153 -5.86 -10.21 4.80
N ASP A 154 -6.25 -9.09 5.43
CA ASP A 154 -6.74 -7.88 4.78
C ASP A 154 -5.61 -6.85 4.58
N ARG A 155 -4.82 -6.60 5.63
CA ARG A 155 -3.67 -5.66 5.62
C ARG A 155 -2.47 -6.25 4.89
N ARG A 156 -2.29 -7.56 5.01
CA ARG A 156 -1.27 -8.35 4.34
C ARG A 156 0.16 -7.92 4.65
N GLN A 157 0.44 -7.31 5.81
CA GLN A 157 1.81 -6.87 6.13
C GLN A 157 2.63 -8.06 6.63
N ALA A 158 2.15 -8.80 7.64
CA ALA A 158 2.89 -9.93 8.22
C ALA A 158 2.76 -11.22 7.41
N TYR A 159 1.57 -11.56 6.94
CA TYR A 159 1.28 -12.78 6.18
C TYR A 159 0.28 -12.49 5.07
N GLN A 160 0.26 -13.31 4.01
CA GLN A 160 -0.67 -13.15 2.87
C GLN A 160 -1.54 -14.38 2.64
N ASP A 161 -1.26 -15.47 3.36
CA ASP A 161 -2.04 -16.70 3.31
C ASP A 161 -2.28 -17.22 4.73
N VAL A 162 -3.39 -17.93 4.94
CA VAL A 162 -3.75 -18.53 6.24
C VAL A 162 -4.22 -19.96 6.04
N GLN A 163 -3.64 -20.89 6.80
CA GLN A 163 -4.03 -22.29 6.82
C GLN A 163 -4.38 -22.68 8.24
N VAL A 164 -5.63 -23.05 8.45
CA VAL A 164 -6.17 -23.35 9.78
C VAL A 164 -6.26 -24.86 9.98
N LEU A 165 -5.59 -25.35 11.01
CA LEU A 165 -5.50 -26.76 11.37
C LEU A 165 -5.08 -27.68 10.20
N PRO A 166 -4.07 -27.32 9.38
CA PRO A 166 -3.60 -28.20 8.32
C PRO A 166 -2.86 -29.40 8.89
N ARG A 167 -2.73 -30.46 8.09
CA ARG A 167 -1.76 -31.51 8.41
C ARG A 167 -0.35 -31.02 8.09
N LEU A 168 0.63 -31.37 8.91
CA LEU A 168 2.02 -30.88 8.76
C LEU A 168 2.64 -31.22 7.39
N ASP A 169 2.28 -32.36 6.80
CA ASP A 169 2.75 -32.82 5.48
C ASP A 169 2.09 -32.09 4.29
N GLU A 170 0.94 -31.45 4.52
CA GLU A 170 0.21 -30.65 3.52
C GLU A 170 0.72 -29.20 3.45
N ILE A 171 1.46 -28.73 4.46
CA ILE A 171 1.98 -27.36 4.50
C ILE A 171 3.02 -27.15 3.38
N ARG A 172 2.89 -26.03 2.66
CA ARG A 172 3.82 -25.60 1.61
C ARG A 172 4.21 -24.15 1.84
N LEU A 173 5.50 -23.89 2.05
CA LEU A 173 6.04 -22.55 2.31
C LEU A 173 6.69 -21.90 1.09
N SER A 174 6.65 -22.53 -0.09
CA SER A 174 7.27 -22.03 -1.34
C SER A 174 6.58 -20.81 -1.96
N GLY A 175 5.60 -20.22 -1.27
CA GLY A 175 4.73 -19.15 -1.75
C GLY A 175 4.96 -17.83 -1.00
N PRO A 176 3.88 -17.13 -0.63
CA PRO A 176 3.98 -15.99 0.27
C PRO A 176 4.19 -16.43 1.72
N ARG A 177 4.32 -15.46 2.64
CA ARG A 177 4.33 -15.77 4.08
C ARG A 177 2.96 -16.28 4.51
N THR A 178 2.93 -17.41 5.21
CA THR A 178 1.71 -18.12 5.58
C THR A 178 1.58 -18.22 7.10
N LEU A 179 0.41 -17.82 7.61
CA LEU A 179 -0.01 -18.07 8.97
C LEU A 179 -0.61 -19.48 9.08
N ILE A 180 0.03 -20.33 9.88
CA ILE A 180 -0.44 -21.68 10.21
C ILE A 180 -1.08 -21.64 11.60
N VAL A 181 -2.32 -22.06 11.72
CA VAL A 181 -3.02 -22.14 13.00
C VAL A 181 -3.05 -23.59 13.46
N ILE A 182 -2.57 -23.87 14.66
CA ILE A 182 -2.48 -25.23 15.22
C ILE A 182 -3.34 -25.29 16.49
N LYS A 183 -3.93 -26.45 16.79
CA LYS A 183 -4.71 -26.63 18.03
C LYS A 183 -3.81 -26.39 19.25
N PRO A 184 -4.31 -25.68 20.27
CA PRO A 184 -3.59 -25.48 21.53
C PRO A 184 -3.58 -26.73 22.43
N ASP A 185 -4.09 -27.87 21.97
CA ASP A 185 -4.25 -29.11 22.74
C ASP A 185 -2.93 -29.88 22.99
N GLY A 186 -1.81 -29.35 22.50
CA GLY A 186 -0.48 -29.95 22.66
C GLY A 186 -0.24 -31.18 21.78
N LYS A 187 -1.15 -31.53 20.87
CA LYS A 187 -0.96 -32.66 19.94
C LYS A 187 0.21 -32.47 18.99
N VAL A 188 0.49 -31.22 18.63
CA VAL A 188 1.72 -30.85 17.91
C VAL A 188 2.63 -30.16 18.92
N PRO A 189 3.55 -30.90 19.57
CA PRO A 189 4.48 -30.30 20.51
C PRO A 189 5.43 -29.32 19.81
N PRO A 190 5.97 -28.31 20.52
CA PRO A 190 6.92 -27.37 19.95
C PRO A 190 8.13 -28.03 19.28
N SER A 191 8.56 -29.21 19.74
CA SER A 191 9.64 -29.99 19.13
C SER A 191 9.29 -30.53 17.74
N GLU A 192 8.06 -31.00 17.52
CA GLU A 192 7.61 -31.45 16.19
C GLU A 192 7.48 -30.28 15.23
N LEU A 193 6.98 -29.14 15.71
CA LEU A 193 6.92 -27.91 14.92
C LEU A 193 8.33 -27.41 14.55
N GLN A 194 9.27 -27.47 15.49
CA GLN A 194 10.67 -27.15 15.26
C GLN A 194 11.30 -28.11 14.23
N ASN A 195 11.06 -29.42 14.36
CA ASN A 195 11.51 -30.40 13.37
C ASN A 195 10.95 -30.10 11.98
N PHE A 196 9.64 -29.80 11.86
CA PHE A 196 9.04 -29.39 10.59
C PHE A 196 9.77 -28.18 10.00
N PHE A 197 10.00 -27.13 10.80
CA PHE A 197 10.70 -25.92 10.41
C PHE A 197 12.14 -26.19 9.96
N ASP A 198 12.86 -27.09 10.63
CA ASP A 198 14.26 -27.39 10.34
C ASP A 198 14.50 -27.95 8.93
N TYR A 199 13.48 -28.61 8.34
CA TYR A 199 13.55 -29.17 6.99
C TYR A 199 12.93 -28.28 5.89
N GLN A 200 12.41 -27.10 6.21
CA GLN A 200 11.89 -26.18 5.20
C GLN A 200 13.02 -25.43 4.48
N GLN A 201 12.84 -25.15 3.18
CA GLN A 201 13.76 -24.29 2.42
C GLN A 201 13.43 -22.80 2.62
N GLU A 202 12.17 -22.42 2.44
CA GLU A 202 11.67 -21.06 2.66
C GLU A 202 11.22 -20.89 4.12
N LYS A 203 12.13 -21.16 5.06
CA LYS A 203 11.89 -21.13 6.51
C LYS A 203 11.31 -19.79 6.97
N ASN A 204 11.73 -18.70 6.34
CA ASN A 204 11.32 -17.36 6.71
C ASN A 204 9.88 -17.03 6.26
N ASN A 205 9.15 -17.94 5.62
CA ASN A 205 7.75 -17.76 5.29
C ASN A 205 6.77 -18.29 6.34
N LEU A 206 7.27 -18.95 7.39
CA LEU A 206 6.42 -19.55 8.42
C LEU A 206 6.00 -18.54 9.48
N LEU A 207 4.70 -18.47 9.78
CA LEU A 207 4.16 -17.84 10.99
C LEU A 207 3.21 -18.84 11.63
N VAL A 208 3.24 -19.03 12.94
CA VAL A 208 2.34 -20.00 13.60
C VAL A 208 1.58 -19.34 14.73
N LEU A 209 0.28 -19.60 14.83
CA LEU A 209 -0.59 -19.22 15.94
C LEU A 209 -1.11 -20.49 16.64
N THR A 210 -0.95 -20.53 17.96
CA THR A 210 -1.44 -21.59 18.83
C THR A 210 -1.72 -21.03 20.23
N GLY A 211 -1.84 -21.88 21.24
CA GLY A 211 -2.02 -21.52 22.64
C GLY A 211 -1.00 -22.15 23.56
N GLN A 212 -0.89 -21.58 24.75
CA GLN A 212 0.01 -22.09 25.79
C GLN A 212 -0.60 -23.23 26.62
N ASP A 213 -1.92 -23.21 26.87
CA ASP A 213 -2.60 -24.12 27.80
C ASP A 213 -3.57 -25.06 27.09
N SER A 214 -3.31 -26.37 27.15
CA SER A 214 -4.15 -27.40 26.52
C SER A 214 -5.58 -27.47 27.07
N HIS A 215 -5.79 -27.14 28.34
CA HIS A 215 -7.13 -27.08 28.94
C HIS A 215 -8.03 -26.02 28.29
N LEU A 216 -7.46 -24.97 27.71
CA LEU A 216 -8.24 -23.97 26.97
C LEU A 216 -8.76 -24.53 25.64
N ALA A 217 -8.07 -25.52 25.05
CA ALA A 217 -8.51 -26.19 23.83
C ALA A 217 -9.84 -26.94 24.06
N ASP A 218 -9.92 -27.69 25.15
CA ASP A 218 -11.14 -28.44 25.53
C ASP A 218 -12.30 -27.48 25.81
N ALA A 219 -12.02 -26.36 26.46
CA ALA A 219 -13.00 -25.31 26.71
C ALA A 219 -13.55 -24.70 25.40
N VAL A 220 -12.68 -24.40 24.44
CA VAL A 220 -13.08 -23.90 23.11
C VAL A 220 -13.96 -24.92 22.39
N GLU A 221 -13.58 -26.20 22.39
CA GLU A 221 -14.37 -27.23 21.73
C GLU A 221 -15.74 -27.38 22.38
N HIS A 222 -15.79 -27.44 23.73
CA HIS A 222 -17.06 -27.56 24.45
C HIS A 222 -18.00 -26.39 24.17
N ARG A 223 -17.49 -25.15 24.19
CA ARG A 223 -18.27 -23.95 23.86
C ARG A 223 -18.71 -23.92 22.40
N LEU A 224 -17.88 -24.39 21.48
CA LEU A 224 -18.25 -24.49 20.07
C LEU A 224 -19.35 -25.52 19.83
N ARG A 225 -19.32 -26.67 20.52
CA ARG A 225 -20.39 -27.68 20.48
C ARG A 225 -21.71 -27.12 20.98
N GLU A 226 -21.67 -26.40 22.10
CA GLU A 226 -22.82 -25.70 22.68
C GLU A 226 -23.39 -24.67 21.69
N LEU A 227 -22.54 -23.78 21.15
CA LEU A 227 -22.93 -22.77 20.16
C LEU A 227 -23.53 -23.41 18.90
N TYR A 228 -22.88 -24.44 18.35
CA TYR A 228 -23.37 -25.14 17.16
C TYR A 228 -24.74 -25.77 17.42
N ALA A 229 -24.94 -26.39 18.58
CA ALA A 229 -26.23 -26.95 18.97
C ALA A 229 -27.32 -25.87 19.04
N ILE A 230 -27.03 -24.73 19.67
CA ILE A 230 -27.96 -23.60 19.76
C ILE A 230 -28.29 -23.03 18.38
N GLU A 231 -27.29 -22.83 17.52
CA GLU A 231 -27.51 -22.36 16.13
C GLU A 231 -28.46 -23.28 15.35
N GLN A 232 -28.32 -24.61 15.51
CA GLN A 232 -29.19 -25.58 14.83
C GLN A 232 -30.61 -25.58 15.40
N ILE A 233 -30.77 -25.43 16.71
CA ILE A 233 -32.09 -25.32 17.36
C ILE A 233 -32.76 -24.02 16.90
N HIS A 234 -32.06 -22.89 17.01
CA HIS A 234 -32.57 -21.57 16.64
C HIS A 234 -32.99 -21.50 15.16
N LYS A 235 -32.24 -22.14 14.24
CA LYS A 235 -32.62 -22.25 12.81
C LYS A 235 -33.90 -23.04 12.55
N ARG A 236 -34.28 -23.96 13.45
CA ARG A 236 -35.50 -24.78 13.32
C ARG A 236 -36.72 -24.06 13.91
N LEU A 237 -36.51 -23.18 14.89
CA LEU A 237 -37.57 -22.41 15.54
C LEU A 237 -38.04 -21.25 14.64
N LYS A 238 -39.33 -20.92 14.72
CA LYS A 238 -39.95 -19.78 14.04
C LYS A 238 -40.34 -18.70 15.04
N ALA A 239 -40.42 -17.46 14.58
CA ALA A 239 -40.97 -16.36 15.37
C ALA A 239 -42.41 -16.69 15.80
N GLY A 240 -42.65 -16.75 17.10
CA GLY A 240 -43.90 -17.21 17.71
C GLY A 240 -43.82 -18.58 18.41
N ASP A 241 -42.74 -19.35 18.20
CA ASP A 241 -42.47 -20.54 19.01
C ASP A 241 -42.10 -20.13 20.44
N THR A 242 -42.56 -20.89 21.43
CA THR A 242 -42.36 -20.56 22.85
C THR A 242 -40.90 -20.47 23.27
N LEU A 243 -40.00 -21.16 22.56
CA LEU A 243 -38.56 -21.19 22.86
C LEU A 243 -37.76 -20.22 21.98
N PHE A 244 -38.39 -19.48 21.05
CA PHE A 244 -37.68 -18.70 20.05
C PHE A 244 -36.85 -17.57 20.68
N GLU A 245 -37.48 -16.75 21.53
CA GLU A 245 -36.80 -15.64 22.22
C GLU A 245 -35.71 -16.15 23.18
N GLU A 246 -35.99 -17.21 23.95
CA GLU A 246 -34.99 -17.83 24.83
C GLU A 246 -33.80 -18.40 24.04
N ALA A 247 -34.05 -19.02 22.88
CA ALA A 247 -33.00 -19.55 22.02
C ALA A 247 -32.16 -18.44 21.37
N ARG A 248 -32.78 -17.30 21.03
CA ARG A 248 -32.04 -16.12 20.52
C ARG A 248 -31.11 -15.56 21.60
N ASP A 249 -31.62 -15.35 22.80
CA ASP A 249 -30.82 -14.77 23.89
C ASP A 249 -29.68 -15.74 24.29
N ARG A 250 -29.95 -17.06 24.34
CA ARG A 250 -28.92 -18.08 24.55
C ARG A 250 -27.90 -18.15 23.41
N LEU A 251 -28.31 -17.88 22.17
CA LEU A 251 -27.40 -17.85 21.03
C LEU A 251 -26.39 -16.71 21.19
N GLU A 252 -26.85 -15.51 21.51
CA GLU A 252 -25.99 -14.34 21.75
C GLU A 252 -25.02 -14.60 22.92
N GLU A 253 -25.51 -15.13 24.04
CA GLU A 253 -24.65 -15.51 25.17
C GLU A 253 -23.60 -16.58 24.78
N ALA A 254 -23.99 -17.58 23.98
CA ALA A 254 -23.09 -18.65 23.56
C ALA A 254 -22.03 -18.14 22.58
N GLU A 255 -22.37 -17.20 21.69
CA GLU A 255 -21.42 -16.52 20.80
C GLU A 255 -20.36 -15.78 21.62
N ASP A 256 -20.77 -15.01 22.63
CA ASP A 256 -19.88 -14.29 23.53
C ASP A 256 -18.97 -15.22 24.34
N ARG A 257 -19.52 -16.32 24.88
CA ARG A 257 -18.74 -17.31 25.64
C ARG A 257 -17.73 -18.02 24.75
N PHE A 258 -18.12 -18.40 23.54
CA PHE A 258 -17.22 -19.00 22.56
C PHE A 258 -16.12 -18.02 22.16
N ALA A 259 -16.46 -16.76 21.86
CA ALA A 259 -15.51 -15.70 21.52
C ALA A 259 -14.45 -15.50 22.63
N LYS A 260 -14.88 -15.43 23.89
CA LYS A 260 -13.97 -15.33 25.05
C LYS A 260 -13.06 -16.54 25.18
N ALA A 261 -13.60 -17.76 25.05
CA ALA A 261 -12.80 -18.98 25.10
C ALA A 261 -11.76 -19.02 23.96
N LEU A 262 -12.18 -18.69 22.74
CA LEU A 262 -11.32 -18.68 21.55
C LEU A 262 -10.19 -17.65 21.70
N SER A 263 -10.52 -16.44 22.14
CA SER A 263 -9.58 -15.36 22.40
C SER A 263 -8.52 -15.77 23.43
N ALA A 264 -8.93 -16.41 24.52
CA ALA A 264 -8.02 -16.89 25.56
C ALA A 264 -7.12 -18.05 25.08
N ALA A 265 -7.66 -18.96 24.27
CA ALA A 265 -6.96 -20.16 23.83
C ALA A 265 -5.87 -19.88 22.79
N TYR A 266 -6.09 -18.98 21.83
CA TYR A 266 -5.12 -18.69 20.76
C TYR A 266 -4.24 -17.47 21.10
N ASN A 267 -3.30 -17.66 22.02
CA ASN A 267 -2.53 -16.57 22.61
C ASN A 267 -1.00 -16.64 22.39
N ARG A 268 -0.50 -17.57 21.58
CA ARG A 268 0.94 -17.75 21.33
C ARG A 268 1.25 -17.71 19.85
N VAL A 269 2.21 -16.85 19.48
CA VAL A 269 2.72 -16.74 18.11
C VAL A 269 4.16 -17.27 18.06
N TYR A 270 4.47 -18.10 17.06
CA TYR A 270 5.84 -18.52 16.74
C TYR A 270 6.27 -17.97 15.39
N PHE A 271 7.53 -17.54 15.30
CA PHE A 271 8.12 -16.99 14.09
C PHE A 271 9.61 -17.38 13.97
N PRO A 272 10.15 -17.46 12.73
CA PRO A 272 11.55 -17.76 12.46
C PRO A 272 12.50 -16.69 13.03
N SER A 273 13.54 -17.15 13.72
CA SER A 273 14.67 -16.34 14.19
C SER A 273 15.96 -17.16 14.07
N ALA A 274 17.13 -16.53 14.18
CA ALA A 274 18.35 -17.25 14.56
C ALA A 274 18.89 -16.80 15.91
N ASP A 275 19.70 -17.67 16.49
CA ASP A 275 20.42 -17.41 17.73
C ASP A 275 21.65 -16.53 17.42
N PRO A 276 21.82 -15.39 18.10
CA PRO A 276 22.92 -14.47 17.83
C PRO A 276 24.30 -15.02 18.19
N ILE A 277 24.39 -16.12 18.97
CA ILE A 277 25.66 -16.69 19.43
C ILE A 277 26.19 -17.72 18.45
N ASP A 278 25.35 -18.68 18.03
CA ASP A 278 25.77 -19.81 17.20
C ASP A 278 25.16 -19.82 15.78
N GLY A 279 24.27 -18.86 15.47
CA GLY A 279 23.60 -18.73 14.17
C GLY A 279 22.57 -19.82 13.90
N ARG A 280 22.19 -20.63 14.91
CA ARG A 280 21.20 -21.69 14.72
C ARG A 280 19.82 -21.10 14.51
N HIS A 281 19.15 -21.51 13.45
CA HIS A 281 17.76 -21.14 13.20
C HIS A 281 16.81 -21.85 14.16
N PHE A 282 15.83 -21.13 14.71
CA PHE A 282 14.79 -21.70 15.58
C PHE A 282 13.48 -20.92 15.46
N LEU A 283 12.41 -21.47 16.03
CA LEU A 283 11.14 -20.77 16.19
C LEU A 283 11.11 -19.99 17.52
N ALA A 284 11.33 -18.68 17.43
CA ALA A 284 11.07 -17.78 18.54
C ALA A 284 9.57 -17.69 18.81
N ASN A 285 9.20 -17.35 20.04
CA ASN A 285 7.79 -17.25 20.44
C ASN A 285 7.51 -15.96 21.20
N VAL A 286 6.29 -15.47 21.04
CA VAL A 286 5.76 -14.32 21.76
C VAL A 286 4.32 -14.58 22.18
N THR A 287 3.95 -14.09 23.36
CA THR A 287 2.59 -14.20 23.89
C THR A 287 1.78 -12.95 23.55
N ILE A 288 0.56 -13.16 23.08
CA ILE A 288 -0.47 -12.15 22.91
C ILE A 288 -1.09 -11.89 24.28
N ASP A 289 -0.74 -10.76 24.88
CA ASP A 289 -1.29 -10.38 26.18
C ASP A 289 -2.77 -10.03 26.01
N ASN A 290 -3.62 -10.53 26.91
CA ASN A 290 -5.08 -10.39 26.90
C ASN A 290 -5.83 -11.13 25.78
N GLY A 291 -5.19 -12.12 25.16
CA GLY A 291 -5.84 -12.99 24.17
C GLY A 291 -5.99 -12.39 22.78
N LEU A 292 -6.40 -13.23 21.84
CA LEU A 292 -6.59 -12.86 20.44
C LEU A 292 -7.77 -11.91 20.29
N LYS A 293 -7.56 -10.78 19.62
CA LYS A 293 -8.66 -9.88 19.26
C LYS A 293 -9.52 -10.47 18.16
N LEU A 294 -10.82 -10.29 18.28
CA LEU A 294 -11.83 -10.80 17.33
C LEU A 294 -12.58 -9.69 16.58
N GLY A 295 -12.08 -8.44 16.67
CA GLY A 295 -12.66 -7.27 16.02
C GLY A 295 -12.24 -7.13 14.55
N LYS A 296 -12.42 -5.92 14.01
CA LYS A 296 -12.06 -5.55 12.63
C LYS A 296 -11.12 -4.34 12.60
N GLY A 297 -10.45 -4.11 11.48
CA GLY A 297 -9.51 -2.99 11.31
C GLY A 297 -8.37 -3.07 12.33
N GLU A 298 -8.11 -2.00 13.07
CA GLU A 298 -7.07 -1.96 14.11
C GLU A 298 -7.37 -2.84 15.34
N GLN A 299 -8.60 -3.32 15.47
CA GLN A 299 -8.99 -4.30 16.50
C GLN A 299 -9.07 -5.73 15.93
N SER A 300 -8.57 -5.98 14.73
CA SER A 300 -8.46 -7.34 14.17
C SER A 300 -7.31 -8.13 14.77
N ALA A 301 -7.39 -9.46 14.65
CA ALA A 301 -6.30 -10.37 14.99
C ALA A 301 -5.05 -10.09 14.12
N GLU A 302 -5.23 -9.82 12.82
CA GLU A 302 -4.14 -9.49 11.91
C GLU A 302 -3.36 -8.25 12.39
N ALA A 303 -4.04 -7.13 12.65
CA ALA A 303 -3.42 -5.90 13.14
C ALA A 303 -2.69 -6.11 14.47
N GLN A 304 -3.25 -6.91 15.37
CA GLN A 304 -2.62 -7.27 16.65
C GLN A 304 -1.33 -8.05 16.44
N ILE A 305 -1.35 -9.07 15.58
CA ILE A 305 -0.17 -9.90 15.25
C ILE A 305 0.91 -9.05 14.58
N GLU A 306 0.54 -8.19 13.63
CA GLU A 306 1.47 -7.26 12.97
C GLU A 306 2.14 -6.31 13.95
N THR A 307 1.37 -5.70 14.86
CA THR A 307 1.88 -4.83 15.91
C THR A 307 2.85 -5.57 16.83
N LEU A 308 2.52 -6.81 17.19
CA LEU A 308 3.37 -7.62 18.06
C LEU A 308 4.69 -8.00 17.38
N LEU A 309 4.64 -8.38 16.10
CA LEU A 309 5.82 -8.72 15.30
C LEU A 309 6.71 -7.50 15.02
N ALA A 310 6.13 -6.30 14.95
CA ALA A 310 6.86 -5.04 14.79
C ALA A 310 7.41 -4.49 16.12
N SER A 311 7.24 -5.20 17.24
CA SER A 311 7.66 -4.75 18.56
C SER A 311 9.02 -5.33 18.98
N PRO A 312 9.69 -4.75 20.00
CA PRO A 312 10.91 -5.32 20.58
C PRO A 312 10.74 -6.76 21.09
N ARG A 313 9.52 -7.16 21.49
CA ARG A 313 9.24 -8.52 22.00
C ARG A 313 9.45 -9.59 20.93
N ALA A 314 9.29 -9.22 19.66
CA ALA A 314 9.54 -10.07 18.51
C ALA A 314 10.83 -9.70 17.78
N ASN A 315 11.74 -8.97 18.44
CA ASN A 315 12.98 -8.45 17.86
C ASN A 315 12.76 -7.72 16.52
N TYR A 316 11.66 -6.96 16.42
CA TYR A 316 11.25 -6.26 15.20
C TYR A 316 11.19 -7.16 13.96
N LYS A 317 10.71 -8.41 14.14
CA LYS A 317 10.57 -9.38 13.05
C LYS A 317 9.82 -8.80 11.85
N LEU A 318 8.82 -7.95 12.05
CA LEU A 318 8.15 -7.20 10.97
C LEU A 318 8.66 -5.75 10.90
N ALA A 319 9.20 -5.38 9.75
CA ALA A 319 9.62 -4.02 9.43
C ALA A 319 8.42 -3.13 9.02
N ALA A 320 7.44 -2.97 9.91
CA ALA A 320 6.18 -2.28 9.59
C ALA A 320 6.40 -0.84 9.08
N ASN A 321 7.39 -0.14 9.64
CA ASN A 321 7.75 1.23 9.26
C ASN A 321 9.04 1.27 8.42
N LEU A 322 9.11 0.45 7.36
CA LEU A 322 10.27 0.36 6.47
C LEU A 322 10.77 1.73 5.99
N THR A 323 9.86 2.67 5.74
CA THR A 323 10.18 4.00 5.20
C THR A 323 11.02 4.87 6.12
N ASP A 324 10.97 4.61 7.43
CA ASP A 324 11.60 5.45 8.43
C ASP A 324 13.05 5.03 8.69
N SER A 325 13.39 3.78 8.37
CA SER A 325 14.67 3.14 8.71
C SER A 325 15.35 2.44 7.52
N PHE A 326 15.19 2.95 6.29
CA PHE A 326 15.79 2.36 5.09
C PHE A 326 17.29 2.05 5.24
N GLY A 327 18.05 2.95 5.88
CA GLY A 327 19.49 2.80 6.06
C GLY A 327 19.90 1.52 6.83
N GLU A 328 19.15 1.18 7.87
CA GLU A 328 19.38 -0.02 8.69
C GLU A 328 19.09 -1.29 7.87
N TYR A 329 17.96 -1.34 7.18
CA TYR A 329 17.58 -2.49 6.36
C TYR A 329 18.47 -2.67 5.13
N PHE A 330 19.03 -1.59 4.56
CA PHE A 330 20.06 -1.71 3.52
C PHE A 330 21.32 -2.39 4.07
N ALA A 331 21.82 -1.95 5.22
CA ALA A 331 23.01 -2.53 5.83
C ALA A 331 22.80 -4.02 6.16
N MET A 332 21.65 -4.35 6.77
CA MET A 332 21.29 -5.74 7.06
C MET A 332 21.18 -6.57 5.77
N ALA A 333 20.50 -6.06 4.73
CA ALA A 333 20.35 -6.78 3.47
C ALA A 333 21.70 -7.08 2.83
N GLU A 334 22.59 -6.09 2.81
CA GLU A 334 23.95 -6.23 2.29
C GLU A 334 24.78 -7.25 3.07
N GLU A 335 24.54 -7.40 4.37
CA GLU A 335 25.23 -8.37 5.21
C GLU A 335 24.69 -9.80 5.02
N VAL A 336 23.37 -9.98 5.03
CA VAL A 336 22.76 -11.32 5.15
C VAL A 336 22.13 -11.88 3.87
N LEU A 337 21.89 -11.05 2.85
CA LEU A 337 21.26 -11.47 1.59
C LEU A 337 22.20 -11.52 0.38
N TRP A 338 23.36 -10.87 0.46
CA TRP A 338 24.41 -11.02 -0.55
C TRP A 338 25.26 -12.25 -0.26
N PRO A 339 25.89 -12.86 -1.29
CA PRO A 339 26.82 -13.95 -1.04
C PRO A 339 27.99 -13.45 -0.19
N SER A 340 28.44 -14.28 0.75
CA SER A 340 29.56 -13.96 1.61
C SER A 340 30.87 -13.85 0.83
N GLY A 341 31.81 -13.04 1.32
CA GLY A 341 33.12 -12.81 0.70
C GLY A 341 33.31 -11.38 0.18
N LYS A 342 34.54 -10.86 0.29
CA LYS A 342 34.88 -9.44 0.05
C LYS A 342 34.61 -8.97 -1.40
N ASP A 343 34.64 -9.91 -2.34
CA ASP A 343 34.49 -9.67 -3.79
C ASP A 343 33.09 -10.03 -4.32
N ASN A 344 32.23 -10.63 -3.50
CA ASN A 344 30.88 -11.04 -3.88
C ASN A 344 29.85 -9.92 -3.69
N ARG A 345 29.97 -8.86 -4.50
CA ARG A 345 29.09 -7.67 -4.43
C ARG A 345 27.91 -7.71 -5.38
N ARG A 346 27.89 -8.68 -6.30
CA ARG A 346 26.94 -8.76 -7.40
C ARG A 346 26.21 -10.10 -7.40
N THR A 347 24.88 -10.10 -7.46
CA THR A 347 24.05 -11.32 -7.43
C THR A 347 22.72 -11.06 -8.17
N PRO A 348 22.07 -12.07 -8.76
CA PRO A 348 20.74 -11.92 -9.33
C PRO A 348 19.75 -11.42 -8.27
N TRP A 349 18.88 -10.45 -8.60
CA TRP A 349 17.87 -9.97 -7.64
C TRP A 349 16.97 -11.10 -7.11
N LYS A 350 16.63 -12.05 -7.98
CA LYS A 350 15.85 -13.25 -7.60
C LYS A 350 16.53 -14.06 -6.48
N ASP A 351 17.86 -14.11 -6.44
CA ASP A 351 18.61 -14.87 -5.43
C ASP A 351 18.62 -14.12 -4.10
N VAL A 352 18.64 -12.77 -4.13
CA VAL A 352 18.46 -11.93 -2.93
C VAL A 352 17.08 -12.16 -2.31
N VAL A 353 16.03 -12.16 -3.14
CA VAL A 353 14.65 -12.44 -2.70
C VAL A 353 14.52 -13.88 -2.19
N ALA A 354 15.14 -14.86 -2.86
CA ALA A 354 15.14 -16.25 -2.39
C ALA A 354 15.83 -16.40 -1.03
N ARG A 355 17.00 -15.76 -0.83
CA ARG A 355 17.68 -15.74 0.48
C ARG A 355 16.85 -15.04 1.54
N ALA A 356 16.14 -13.96 1.21
CA ALA A 356 15.23 -13.29 2.15
C ALA A 356 14.12 -14.22 2.66
N LYS A 357 13.61 -15.11 1.80
CA LYS A 357 12.62 -16.14 2.17
C LYS A 357 13.22 -17.33 2.93
N SER A 358 14.50 -17.61 2.74
CA SER A 358 15.16 -18.76 3.37
C SER A 358 15.89 -18.43 4.67
N ASN A 359 16.26 -17.16 4.90
CA ASN A 359 17.06 -16.72 6.04
C ASN A 359 16.19 -16.19 7.19
N PRO A 360 16.07 -16.89 8.33
CA PRO A 360 15.31 -16.43 9.51
C PRO A 360 15.85 -15.18 10.19
N ASP A 361 17.12 -14.82 10.02
CA ASP A 361 17.68 -13.56 10.54
C ASP A 361 17.17 -12.34 9.79
N TRP A 362 16.72 -12.54 8.54
CA TRP A 362 16.16 -11.44 7.77
C TRP A 362 14.79 -11.04 8.33
N PRO A 363 14.59 -9.76 8.72
CA PRO A 363 13.28 -9.26 9.10
C PRO A 363 12.33 -9.28 7.90
N TRP A 364 11.06 -9.48 8.20
CA TRP A 364 9.99 -9.42 7.24
C TRP A 364 9.77 -8.01 6.74
N MET A 365 10.08 -7.81 5.46
CA MET A 365 9.65 -6.61 4.76
C MET A 365 8.12 -6.60 4.64
N PRO A 366 7.47 -5.43 4.76
CA PRO A 366 6.02 -5.29 4.78
C PRO A 366 5.38 -5.79 3.47
N GLY A 367 4.45 -6.72 3.59
CA GLY A 367 3.71 -7.31 2.47
C GLY A 367 4.56 -7.97 1.39
N SER A 368 3.95 -8.20 0.22
CA SER A 368 4.63 -8.83 -0.92
C SER A 368 5.58 -7.89 -1.66
N GLY A 369 5.34 -6.57 -1.60
CA GLY A 369 6.12 -5.54 -2.30
C GLY A 369 7.27 -4.96 -1.48
N GLY A 370 7.40 -5.29 -0.19
CA GLY A 370 8.37 -4.63 0.69
C GLY A 370 9.83 -4.76 0.24
N MET A 371 10.22 -5.91 -0.35
CA MET A 371 11.56 -6.08 -0.93
C MET A 371 11.78 -5.18 -2.16
N ASP A 372 10.76 -5.00 -3.00
CA ASP A 372 10.84 -4.13 -4.17
C ASP A 372 10.88 -2.66 -3.76
N THR A 373 10.16 -2.27 -2.70
CA THR A 373 10.26 -0.94 -2.08
C THR A 373 11.66 -0.67 -1.56
N LEU A 374 12.26 -1.63 -0.83
CA LEU A 374 13.64 -1.54 -0.37
C LEU A 374 14.60 -1.36 -1.55
N LYS A 375 14.48 -2.18 -2.60
CA LYS A 375 15.29 -2.06 -3.81
C LYS A 375 15.14 -0.71 -4.49
N ALA A 376 13.91 -0.24 -4.71
CA ALA A 376 13.65 1.00 -5.43
C ALA A 376 14.31 2.20 -4.73
N GLU A 377 14.20 2.27 -3.41
CA GLU A 377 14.83 3.35 -2.64
C GLU A 377 16.36 3.23 -2.66
N ALA A 378 16.92 2.02 -2.57
CA ALA A 378 18.38 1.81 -2.66
C ALA A 378 18.94 2.24 -4.04
N LEU A 379 18.21 1.98 -5.14
CA LEU A 379 18.59 2.43 -6.48
C LEU A 379 18.50 3.95 -6.62
N LYS A 380 17.43 4.56 -6.10
CA LYS A 380 17.22 6.01 -6.10
C LYS A 380 18.33 6.75 -5.36
N GLN A 381 18.82 6.20 -4.25
CA GLN A 381 19.95 6.77 -3.49
C GLN A 381 21.33 6.40 -4.08
N GLY A 382 21.37 5.63 -5.17
CA GLY A 382 22.63 5.17 -5.79
C GLY A 382 23.43 4.20 -4.91
N ARG A 383 22.83 3.63 -3.85
CA ARG A 383 23.47 2.67 -2.95
C ARG A 383 23.67 1.32 -3.64
N TRP A 384 22.68 0.91 -4.42
CA TRP A 384 22.73 -0.27 -5.28
C TRP A 384 22.68 0.13 -6.75
N ARG A 385 23.23 -0.70 -7.62
CA ARG A 385 23.13 -0.55 -9.09
C ARG A 385 22.50 -1.82 -9.66
N LEU A 386 21.52 -1.67 -10.56
CA LEU A 386 20.90 -2.78 -11.28
C LEU A 386 21.45 -2.83 -12.70
N GLY A 387 22.10 -3.93 -13.05
CA GLY A 387 22.53 -4.20 -14.42
C GLY A 387 21.37 -4.60 -15.33
N GLU A 388 21.54 -4.40 -16.64
CA GLU A 388 20.56 -4.81 -17.66
C GLU A 388 20.34 -6.34 -17.69
N ASP A 389 21.28 -7.11 -17.16
CA ASP A 389 21.20 -8.57 -16.99
C ASP A 389 20.42 -9.01 -15.74
N GLY A 390 19.84 -8.07 -14.98
CA GLY A 390 19.03 -8.35 -13.79
C GLY A 390 19.84 -8.62 -12.52
N TYR A 391 21.17 -8.42 -12.57
CA TYR A 391 22.03 -8.52 -11.39
C TYR A 391 22.03 -7.20 -10.63
N ILE A 392 21.93 -7.31 -9.31
CA ILE A 392 22.07 -6.17 -8.41
C ILE A 392 23.47 -6.17 -7.80
N GLU A 393 24.08 -5.00 -7.75
CA GLU A 393 25.40 -4.78 -7.18
C GLU A 393 25.32 -3.79 -6.01
N LYS A 394 25.94 -4.15 -4.89
CA LYS A 394 26.10 -3.26 -3.73
C LYS A 394 27.46 -2.55 -3.76
N GLY A 395 27.52 -1.36 -3.16
CA GLY A 395 28.77 -0.62 -3.02
C GLY A 395 29.82 -1.30 -2.13
N PRO A 396 31.03 -0.72 -2.03
CA PRO A 396 31.48 0.46 -2.78
C PRO A 396 31.75 0.12 -4.25
N PHE A 397 31.31 1.00 -5.15
CA PHE A 397 31.56 0.90 -6.58
C PHE A 397 32.96 1.46 -6.93
N PRO A 398 33.53 1.08 -8.09
CA PRO A 398 34.65 1.82 -8.66
C PRO A 398 34.32 3.30 -8.73
N LYS A 399 35.28 4.15 -8.36
CA LYS A 399 35.10 5.60 -8.42
C LYS A 399 34.86 6.01 -9.87
N ASP A 400 33.84 6.83 -10.11
CA ASP A 400 33.57 7.38 -11.42
C ASP A 400 34.74 8.27 -11.88
N LYS A 401 35.00 8.34 -13.18
CA LYS A 401 36.07 9.21 -13.70
C LYS A 401 35.63 10.68 -13.69
N THR A 402 36.60 11.59 -13.64
CA THR A 402 36.34 13.03 -13.70
C THR A 402 35.55 13.38 -14.97
N THR A 403 34.62 14.31 -14.87
CA THR A 403 33.89 14.84 -16.03
C THR A 403 33.50 16.29 -15.78
N VAL A 404 33.06 17.00 -16.81
CA VAL A 404 32.59 18.39 -16.72
C VAL A 404 31.19 18.45 -17.29
N ASN A 405 30.23 18.93 -16.50
CA ASN A 405 28.95 19.33 -17.06
C ASN A 405 29.08 20.74 -17.63
N VAL A 406 28.75 20.91 -18.91
CA VAL A 406 28.84 22.22 -19.60
C VAL A 406 27.43 22.73 -19.82
N SER A 407 27.12 23.90 -19.27
CA SER A 407 25.80 24.52 -19.38
C SER A 407 25.91 25.95 -19.89
N ILE A 408 24.96 26.39 -20.73
CA ILE A 408 24.94 27.76 -21.23
C ILE A 408 24.21 28.65 -20.22
N VAL A 409 24.89 29.71 -19.76
CA VAL A 409 24.34 30.70 -18.82
C VAL A 409 23.71 31.87 -19.57
N GLY A 410 24.34 32.27 -20.66
CA GLY A 410 23.90 33.38 -21.50
C GLY A 410 24.80 33.61 -22.71
N SER A 411 24.52 34.69 -23.43
CA SER A 411 25.33 35.15 -24.57
C SER A 411 25.43 36.67 -24.54
N GLN A 412 26.59 37.21 -24.89
CA GLN A 412 26.80 38.65 -25.04
C GLN A 412 26.42 39.08 -26.47
N PRO A 413 25.37 39.92 -26.66
CA PRO A 413 24.90 40.29 -27.99
C PRO A 413 25.93 41.08 -28.81
N ASP A 414 26.71 41.93 -28.16
CA ASP A 414 27.62 42.88 -28.84
C ASP A 414 28.89 42.19 -29.37
N THR A 415 29.44 41.25 -28.60
CA THR A 415 30.66 40.50 -28.94
C THR A 415 30.34 39.17 -29.63
N GLY A 416 29.12 38.68 -29.47
CA GLY A 416 28.73 37.35 -29.93
C GLY A 416 29.28 36.19 -29.11
N ALA A 417 29.84 36.47 -27.92
CA ALA A 417 30.42 35.46 -27.04
C ALA A 417 29.33 34.68 -26.29
N THR A 418 29.60 33.40 -26.03
CA THR A 418 28.76 32.53 -25.18
C THR A 418 29.37 32.45 -23.79
N ILE A 419 28.53 32.56 -22.77
CA ILE A 419 28.90 32.41 -21.35
C ILE A 419 28.48 31.02 -20.90
N LEU A 420 29.44 30.24 -20.43
CA LEU A 420 29.28 28.86 -19.98
C LEU A 420 29.51 28.76 -18.48
N SER A 421 28.72 27.91 -17.82
CA SER A 421 28.98 27.40 -16.48
C SER A 421 29.41 25.94 -16.60
N LEU A 422 30.57 25.66 -16.02
CA LEU A 422 31.27 24.39 -16.05
C LEU A 422 31.22 23.81 -14.64
N THR A 423 30.56 22.66 -14.48
CA THR A 423 30.48 21.98 -13.18
C THR A 423 31.32 20.70 -13.24
N PRO A 424 32.54 20.69 -12.69
CA PRO A 424 33.33 19.47 -12.55
C PRO A 424 32.56 18.47 -11.68
N ARG A 425 32.58 17.20 -12.07
CA ARG A 425 32.07 16.10 -11.26
C ARG A 425 33.15 15.06 -11.05
N HIS A 426 33.11 14.43 -9.87
CA HIS A 426 34.07 13.40 -9.48
C HIS A 426 35.53 13.89 -9.60
N ALA A 427 35.80 15.11 -9.15
CA ALA A 427 37.09 15.78 -9.36
C ALA A 427 37.71 16.38 -8.08
N GLY A 428 37.30 15.85 -6.91
CA GLY A 428 37.81 16.28 -5.61
C GLY A 428 37.32 17.67 -5.17
N GLU A 429 37.93 18.20 -4.11
CA GLU A 429 37.61 19.52 -3.54
C GLU A 429 38.21 20.69 -4.33
N SER A 430 39.23 20.44 -5.15
CA SER A 430 39.93 21.45 -5.95
C SER A 430 40.12 20.98 -7.39
N PRO A 431 39.01 20.88 -8.16
CA PRO A 431 39.06 20.44 -9.54
C PRO A 431 39.74 21.47 -10.44
N VAL A 432 40.59 21.01 -11.35
CA VAL A 432 41.15 21.85 -12.43
C VAL A 432 40.47 21.50 -13.74
N VAL A 433 39.84 22.48 -14.39
CA VAL A 433 39.28 22.30 -15.74
C VAL A 433 40.20 22.96 -16.75
N VAL A 434 40.62 22.19 -17.75
CA VAL A 434 41.35 22.71 -18.91
C VAL A 434 40.49 22.67 -20.16
N TYR A 435 40.75 23.57 -21.10
CA TYR A 435 40.06 23.60 -22.39
C TYR A 435 41.00 23.73 -23.59
N ALA A 436 40.50 23.28 -24.74
CA ALA A 436 41.15 23.43 -26.04
C ALA A 436 40.12 23.39 -27.18
N THR A 437 40.48 23.89 -28.36
CA THR A 437 39.64 23.83 -29.58
C THR A 437 39.67 22.46 -30.27
N ARG A 438 40.59 21.57 -29.86
CA ARG A 438 40.69 20.17 -30.33
C ARG A 438 41.07 19.24 -29.17
N PRO A 439 40.65 17.96 -29.17
CA PRO A 439 40.92 17.03 -28.08
C PRO A 439 42.42 16.84 -27.78
N GLU A 440 43.25 16.79 -28.82
CA GLU A 440 44.70 16.55 -28.68
C GLU A 440 45.41 17.73 -27.97
N GLY A 441 44.82 18.93 -28.05
CA GLY A 441 45.34 20.14 -27.42
C GLY A 441 45.16 20.19 -25.90
N LEU A 442 44.35 19.29 -25.32
CA LEU A 442 44.04 19.31 -23.88
C LEU A 442 45.22 18.91 -22.99
N VAL A 443 46.22 18.23 -23.54
CA VAL A 443 47.45 17.92 -22.80
C VAL A 443 48.12 19.20 -22.29
N ASN A 444 48.17 20.24 -23.13
CA ASN A 444 48.67 21.58 -22.82
C ASN A 444 47.53 22.62 -22.75
N GLY A 445 46.31 22.18 -22.45
CA GLY A 445 45.12 23.04 -22.44
C GLY A 445 45.23 24.12 -21.36
N GLN A 446 44.57 25.25 -21.60
CA GLN A 446 44.56 26.38 -20.66
C GLN A 446 43.62 26.07 -19.48
N SER A 447 44.06 26.36 -18.25
CA SER A 447 43.22 26.25 -17.07
C SER A 447 42.17 27.35 -17.04
N ILE A 448 40.98 27.01 -16.56
CA ILE A 448 39.88 27.96 -16.37
C ILE A 448 39.84 28.35 -14.89
N GLU A 449 39.90 29.65 -14.62
CA GLU A 449 39.82 30.20 -13.26
C GLU A 449 38.36 30.36 -12.81
N ASP A 450 37.54 31.00 -13.64
CA ASP A 450 36.11 31.19 -13.37
C ASP A 450 35.28 30.14 -14.13
N LEU A 451 34.83 29.13 -13.38
CA LEU A 451 34.01 28.04 -13.90
C LEU A 451 32.54 28.44 -14.09
N ASP A 452 32.05 29.48 -13.41
CA ASP A 452 30.64 29.87 -13.45
C ASP A 452 30.34 30.84 -14.59
N SER A 453 31.34 31.57 -15.07
CA SER A 453 31.17 32.60 -16.12
C SER A 453 32.17 32.53 -17.29
N PHE A 454 32.69 31.33 -17.59
CA PHE A 454 33.63 31.13 -18.69
C PHE A 454 33.08 31.62 -20.03
N THR A 455 33.73 32.63 -20.63
CA THR A 455 33.26 33.30 -21.84
C THR A 455 34.11 32.92 -23.06
N THR A 456 33.46 32.54 -24.16
CA THR A 456 34.15 32.14 -25.39
C THR A 456 33.43 32.59 -26.67
N THR A 457 34.18 32.88 -27.72
CA THR A 457 33.69 33.13 -29.09
C THR A 457 33.92 31.93 -30.03
N GLU A 458 34.54 30.86 -29.53
CA GLU A 458 34.84 29.67 -30.32
C GLU A 458 33.58 28.87 -30.66
N GLY A 459 33.57 28.29 -31.86
CA GLY A 459 32.47 27.43 -32.31
C GLY A 459 32.44 26.06 -31.65
N THR A 460 33.59 25.57 -31.17
CA THR A 460 33.72 24.25 -30.54
C THR A 460 34.85 24.28 -29.54
N LEU A 461 34.59 23.75 -28.34
CA LEU A 461 35.59 23.54 -27.30
C LEU A 461 35.47 22.14 -26.73
N TYR A 462 36.58 21.63 -26.24
CA TYR A 462 36.64 20.44 -25.41
C TYR A 462 37.10 20.84 -24.03
N PHE A 463 36.48 20.25 -23.00
CA PHE A 463 36.78 20.48 -21.61
C PHE A 463 37.25 19.19 -20.95
N LEU A 464 38.23 19.27 -20.06
CA LEU A 464 38.73 18.13 -19.30
C LEU A 464 38.91 18.53 -17.83
N ALA A 465 38.19 17.85 -16.93
CA ALA A 465 38.40 17.98 -15.50
C ALA A 465 39.54 17.07 -15.03
N ARG A 466 40.37 17.56 -14.13
CA ARG A 466 41.42 16.83 -13.44
C ARG A 466 41.23 16.98 -11.94
N ASP A 467 41.31 15.87 -11.22
CA ASP A 467 41.38 15.88 -9.77
C ASP A 467 42.83 16.08 -9.33
N THR A 468 43.11 17.17 -8.62
CA THR A 468 44.45 17.49 -8.13
C THR A 468 44.85 16.65 -6.91
N THR A 469 43.88 16.03 -6.24
CA THR A 469 44.11 15.18 -5.06
C THR A 469 44.41 13.72 -5.43
N GLY A 470 44.20 13.34 -6.70
CA GLY A 470 44.42 11.98 -7.19
C GLY A 470 43.40 10.96 -6.69
N HIS A 471 42.28 11.41 -6.11
CA HIS A 471 41.22 10.52 -5.63
C HIS A 471 40.38 9.93 -6.77
N TYR A 472 40.25 10.63 -7.89
CA TYR A 472 39.50 10.20 -9.07
C TYR A 472 40.40 10.15 -10.30
N GLU A 473 40.23 9.11 -11.12
CA GLU A 473 40.93 9.02 -12.41
C GLU A 473 40.39 10.06 -13.40
N THR A 474 41.27 10.58 -14.25
CA THR A 474 40.86 11.53 -15.29
C THR A 474 39.99 10.85 -16.35
N GLY A 475 38.80 11.40 -16.61
CA GLY A 475 37.88 10.91 -17.64
C GLY A 475 38.20 11.40 -19.04
N THR A 476 37.23 11.26 -19.94
CA THR A 476 37.36 11.69 -21.34
C THR A 476 36.96 13.16 -21.51
N PRO A 477 37.53 13.87 -22.50
CA PRO A 477 37.11 15.24 -22.82
C PRO A 477 35.62 15.36 -23.13
N VAL A 478 34.98 16.38 -22.57
CA VAL A 478 33.59 16.74 -22.86
C VAL A 478 33.58 17.77 -23.98
N ARG A 479 32.92 17.42 -25.08
CA ARG A 479 32.75 18.30 -26.24
C ARG A 479 31.58 19.25 -26.04
N TRP A 480 31.80 20.52 -26.35
CA TRP A 480 30.77 21.55 -26.44
C TRP A 480 30.81 22.22 -27.81
N THR A 481 29.64 22.48 -28.38
CA THR A 481 29.48 23.21 -29.64
C THR A 481 28.59 24.41 -29.44
N ALA A 482 28.99 25.57 -29.96
CA ALA A 482 28.20 26.78 -29.90
C ALA A 482 26.91 26.65 -30.71
N GLU A 483 25.82 27.20 -30.18
CA GLU A 483 24.59 27.34 -30.96
C GLU A 483 24.71 28.55 -31.91
N LEU A 484 24.64 28.30 -33.21
CA LEU A 484 24.73 29.38 -34.20
C LEU A 484 23.40 30.11 -34.35
N LYS A 485 23.44 31.44 -34.44
CA LYS A 485 22.29 32.30 -34.73
C LYS A 485 22.56 33.05 -36.02
N ILE A 486 22.04 32.49 -37.12
CA ILE A 486 22.09 33.10 -38.45
C ILE A 486 20.95 34.10 -38.55
N ARG A 487 21.25 35.32 -38.98
CA ARG A 487 20.30 36.41 -39.19
C ARG A 487 20.47 36.96 -40.59
N HIS A 488 19.40 37.52 -41.13
CA HIS A 488 19.41 38.23 -42.40
C HIS A 488 18.74 39.60 -42.24
N GLN A 489 19.16 40.58 -43.03
CA GLN A 489 18.54 41.88 -43.17
C GLN A 489 18.33 42.17 -44.65
N VAL A 490 17.14 42.65 -45.01
CA VAL A 490 16.81 43.03 -46.39
C VAL A 490 16.56 44.53 -46.45
N GLU A 491 17.31 45.22 -47.29
CA GLU A 491 17.21 46.67 -47.48
C GLU A 491 16.80 46.99 -48.93
N PRO A 492 16.00 48.05 -49.16
CA PRO A 492 15.71 48.52 -50.51
C PRO A 492 17.00 48.97 -51.22
N ALA A 493 17.18 48.55 -52.47
CA ALA A 493 18.33 48.93 -53.30
C ALA A 493 17.84 49.26 -54.72
N ALA A 494 17.34 50.48 -54.92
CA ALA A 494 16.72 50.94 -56.17
C ALA A 494 15.59 50.01 -56.66
N ASP A 495 15.79 49.33 -57.79
CA ASP A 495 14.87 48.35 -58.40
C ASP A 495 15.02 46.92 -57.84
N LYS A 496 16.00 46.71 -56.95
CA LYS A 496 16.34 45.45 -56.30
C LYS A 496 16.30 45.57 -54.78
N ARG A 497 16.67 44.49 -54.09
CA ARG A 497 16.78 44.43 -52.63
C ARG A 497 18.13 43.84 -52.25
N ARG A 498 18.77 44.42 -51.25
CA ARG A 498 20.08 44.01 -50.75
C ARG A 498 19.92 43.16 -49.50
N VAL A 499 20.49 41.96 -49.52
CA VAL A 499 20.49 41.02 -48.39
C VAL A 499 21.85 41.04 -47.70
N THR A 500 21.84 41.25 -46.39
CA THR A 500 23.02 41.16 -45.51
C THR A 500 22.83 39.98 -44.56
N LEU A 501 23.80 39.06 -44.52
CA LEU A 501 23.83 37.96 -43.57
C LEU A 501 24.78 38.25 -42.41
N ALA A 502 24.40 37.78 -41.22
CA ALA A 502 25.21 37.80 -40.03
C ALA A 502 25.04 36.48 -39.26
N CYS A 503 26.09 36.03 -38.57
CA CYS A 503 26.03 34.86 -37.71
C CYS A 503 26.74 35.11 -36.38
N THR A 504 26.14 34.63 -35.30
CA THR A 504 26.67 34.71 -33.95
C THR A 504 26.72 33.31 -33.31
N PRO A 505 27.88 32.82 -32.82
CA PRO A 505 29.23 33.40 -33.01
C PRO A 505 29.63 33.45 -34.50
N LYS A 506 30.72 34.15 -34.79
CA LYS A 506 31.21 34.34 -36.16
C LYS A 506 31.48 32.98 -36.83
N ALA A 507 30.92 32.79 -38.02
CA ALA A 507 31.01 31.55 -38.77
C ALA A 507 31.22 31.83 -40.26
N THR A 508 31.80 30.86 -40.96
CA THR A 508 31.83 30.86 -42.42
C THR A 508 30.42 30.53 -42.91
N LEU A 509 29.89 31.36 -43.82
CA LEU A 509 28.53 31.23 -44.34
C LEU A 509 28.55 30.88 -45.83
N THR A 510 27.67 29.97 -46.24
CA THR A 510 27.33 29.66 -47.64
C THR A 510 25.83 29.78 -47.83
N TYR A 511 25.37 30.16 -49.02
CA TYR A 511 23.94 30.36 -49.29
C TYR A 511 23.52 29.91 -50.69
N THR A 512 22.22 29.59 -50.83
CA THR A 512 21.58 29.25 -52.12
C THR A 512 20.23 29.97 -52.22
N LEU A 513 19.85 30.31 -53.46
CA LEU A 513 18.57 30.97 -53.78
C LEU A 513 17.67 30.09 -54.67
N ASP A 514 18.19 28.96 -55.15
CA ASP A 514 17.52 28.03 -56.07
C ASP A 514 16.97 26.78 -55.36
N GLY A 515 17.14 26.69 -54.04
CA GLY A 515 16.71 25.56 -53.22
C GLY A 515 17.68 24.37 -53.18
N SER A 516 18.86 24.48 -53.80
CA SER A 516 19.93 23.49 -53.65
C SER A 516 20.52 23.50 -52.23
N ASN A 517 21.25 22.44 -51.86
CA ASN A 517 21.81 22.28 -50.52
C ASN A 517 22.77 23.45 -50.16
N PRO A 518 22.48 24.26 -49.13
CA PRO A 518 23.26 25.45 -48.80
C PRO A 518 24.69 25.15 -48.36
N ARG A 519 25.00 23.90 -47.99
CA ARG A 519 26.37 23.48 -47.64
C ARG A 519 27.34 23.55 -48.83
N ASP A 520 26.82 23.31 -50.03
CA ASP A 520 27.57 23.36 -51.30
C ASP A 520 27.24 24.65 -52.09
N GLY A 521 26.65 25.63 -51.40
CA GLY A 521 26.19 26.90 -51.97
C GLY A 521 27.30 27.92 -52.22
N LEU A 522 26.89 29.12 -52.63
CA LEU A 522 27.81 30.24 -52.86
C LEU A 522 28.39 30.75 -51.53
N PRO A 523 29.70 31.01 -51.44
CA PRO A 523 30.30 31.60 -50.25
C PRO A 523 29.76 33.03 -50.03
N TYR A 524 29.44 33.36 -48.79
CA TYR A 524 29.01 34.71 -48.42
C TYR A 524 30.23 35.60 -48.18
N GLU A 525 30.54 36.45 -49.15
CA GLU A 525 31.67 37.41 -49.08
C GLU A 525 31.23 38.85 -48.75
N GLY A 526 29.92 39.12 -48.73
CA GLY A 526 29.34 40.42 -48.44
C GLY A 526 27.87 40.51 -48.87
N PRO A 527 27.21 41.66 -48.67
CA PRO A 527 25.83 41.85 -49.07
C PRO A 527 25.60 41.56 -50.56
N PHE A 528 24.51 40.85 -50.89
CA PHE A 528 24.17 40.46 -52.27
C PHE A 528 22.76 40.94 -52.66
N GLU A 529 22.46 40.99 -53.96
CA GLU A 529 21.19 41.52 -54.47
C GLU A 529 20.19 40.41 -54.84
N ILE A 530 18.92 40.64 -54.55
CA ILE A 530 17.78 39.82 -55.00
C ILE A 530 16.75 40.69 -55.73
N GLY A 531 16.01 40.10 -56.68
CA GLY A 531 14.95 40.79 -57.45
C GLY A 531 13.71 41.12 -56.61
N ALA A 532 12.61 41.59 -57.22
CA ALA A 532 11.40 42.01 -56.50
C ALA A 532 10.47 40.85 -56.04
N ALA A 533 10.55 39.68 -56.68
CA ALA A 533 9.74 38.50 -56.37
C ALA A 533 10.12 37.85 -55.04
N ALA A 534 9.25 37.02 -54.45
CA ALA A 534 9.61 36.24 -53.26
C ALA A 534 10.79 35.30 -53.55
N VAL A 535 11.71 35.15 -52.59
CA VAL A 535 12.91 34.31 -52.73
C VAL A 535 13.07 33.46 -51.48
N ARG A 536 13.35 32.17 -51.66
CA ARG A 536 13.79 31.27 -50.59
C ARG A 536 15.30 31.36 -50.46
N LEU A 537 15.79 31.74 -49.29
CA LEU A 537 17.20 31.86 -48.97
C LEU A 537 17.57 30.78 -47.97
N LEU A 538 18.35 29.79 -48.44
CA LEU A 538 18.94 28.79 -47.57
C LEU A 538 20.36 29.22 -47.21
N VAL A 539 20.72 29.18 -45.93
CA VAL A 539 22.04 29.58 -45.43
C VAL A 539 22.61 28.47 -44.57
N TYR A 540 23.84 28.06 -44.83
CA TYR A 540 24.60 27.16 -43.97
C TYR A 540 25.73 27.92 -43.31
N GLY A 541 25.82 27.84 -41.98
CA GLY A 541 26.90 28.42 -41.20
C GLY A 541 27.73 27.33 -40.52
N ARG A 542 29.05 27.51 -40.51
CA ARG A 542 29.99 26.60 -39.85
C ARG A 542 31.10 27.35 -39.11
N THR A 543 31.39 26.94 -37.89
CA THR A 543 32.56 27.35 -37.11
C THR A 543 33.05 26.18 -36.26
N GLY A 544 34.30 25.77 -36.47
CA GLY A 544 34.80 24.50 -35.96
C GLY A 544 33.93 23.33 -36.41
N GLU A 545 33.37 22.61 -35.43
CA GLU A 545 32.42 21.51 -35.65
C GLU A 545 30.95 21.93 -35.50
N ALA A 546 30.69 23.11 -34.93
CA ALA A 546 29.35 23.67 -34.87
C ALA A 546 28.89 24.09 -36.27
N ASN A 547 27.63 23.76 -36.57
CA ASN A 547 27.01 24.12 -37.83
C ASN A 547 25.50 24.35 -37.65
N LYS A 548 24.91 25.13 -38.55
CA LYS A 548 23.46 25.35 -38.61
C LYS A 548 23.02 25.67 -40.02
N THR A 549 21.88 25.13 -40.40
CA THR A 549 21.18 25.51 -41.62
C THR A 549 19.99 26.38 -41.25
N ALA A 550 19.83 27.53 -41.90
CA ALA A 550 18.69 28.41 -41.78
C ALA A 550 17.94 28.46 -43.13
N ASP A 551 16.62 28.46 -43.06
CA ASP A 551 15.72 28.58 -44.21
C ASP A 551 14.88 29.85 -44.03
N PHE A 552 15.14 30.85 -44.85
CA PHE A 552 14.45 32.13 -44.81
C PHE A 552 13.56 32.29 -46.04
N GLN A 553 12.28 32.58 -45.81
CA GLN A 553 11.35 32.99 -46.87
C GLN A 553 11.35 34.52 -46.93
N ILE A 554 12.00 35.08 -47.95
CA ILE A 554 12.01 36.53 -48.17
C ILE A 554 10.77 36.86 -49.03
N PRO A 555 9.77 37.58 -48.50
CA PRO A 555 8.53 37.88 -49.21
C PRO A 555 8.78 38.77 -50.43
N ALA A 556 7.82 38.91 -51.34
CA ALA A 556 7.93 39.87 -52.44
C ALA A 556 7.98 41.32 -51.92
N SER A 557 8.57 42.23 -52.69
CA SER A 557 8.66 43.64 -52.30
C SER A 557 7.27 44.24 -51.99
N GLY A 558 7.08 44.74 -50.77
CA GLY A 558 5.84 45.39 -50.32
C GLY A 558 4.79 44.48 -49.66
N ASP A 559 5.01 43.16 -49.60
CA ASP A 559 4.09 42.24 -48.93
C ASP A 559 4.30 42.25 -47.39
N LYS A 560 3.21 42.53 -46.66
CA LYS A 560 3.16 42.57 -45.19
C LYS A 560 2.19 41.55 -44.61
N THR A 561 1.63 40.65 -45.42
CA THR A 561 0.54 39.77 -44.99
C THR A 561 1.07 38.51 -44.29
N VAL A 562 0.61 38.26 -43.06
CA VAL A 562 0.87 37.01 -42.31
C VAL A 562 -0.36 36.13 -42.42
N GLN A 563 -0.31 35.09 -43.25
CA GLN A 563 -1.39 34.10 -43.34
C GLN A 563 -1.03 32.87 -42.50
N ILE A 564 -1.77 32.67 -41.41
CA ILE A 564 -1.66 31.47 -40.56
C ILE A 564 -2.96 30.68 -40.72
N ASN A 565 -2.85 29.45 -41.19
CA ASN A 565 -3.94 28.47 -41.24
C ASN A 565 -4.26 27.99 -39.84
N ASP A 566 -5.50 28.21 -39.38
CA ASP A 566 -5.93 27.91 -38.02
C ASP A 566 -5.89 26.42 -37.67
N THR A 567 -5.92 25.53 -38.64
CA THR A 567 -6.07 24.08 -38.43
C THR A 567 -4.75 23.30 -38.51
N LYS A 568 -3.66 23.93 -38.93
CA LYS A 568 -2.35 23.26 -39.09
C LYS A 568 -1.41 23.54 -37.91
N PRO A 569 -0.53 22.58 -37.56
CA PRO A 569 0.50 22.81 -36.56
C PRO A 569 1.40 23.99 -36.89
N VAL A 570 1.88 24.63 -35.83
CA VAL A 570 2.65 25.86 -35.92
C VAL A 570 3.87 25.80 -35.04
N LYS A 571 5.02 26.15 -35.62
CA LYS A 571 6.25 26.42 -34.86
C LYS A 571 6.53 27.92 -34.85
N LEU A 572 6.56 28.49 -33.67
CA LEU A 572 7.04 29.84 -33.45
C LEU A 572 8.57 29.82 -33.45
N GLN A 573 9.19 30.61 -34.33
CA GLN A 573 10.64 30.75 -34.40
C GLN A 573 11.20 31.36 -33.10
N PRO A 574 12.49 31.13 -32.77
CA PRO A 574 13.11 31.66 -31.57
C PRO A 574 12.94 33.17 -31.43
N LYS A 575 12.12 33.59 -30.47
CA LYS A 575 11.84 34.99 -30.12
C LYS A 575 11.70 35.06 -28.61
N ARG A 576 12.42 35.99 -27.98
CA ARG A 576 12.39 36.16 -26.53
C ARG A 576 11.00 36.70 -26.11
N ILE A 577 10.26 35.89 -25.38
CA ILE A 577 8.95 36.22 -24.84
C ILE A 577 9.09 36.27 -23.32
N GLY A 578 8.90 37.45 -22.74
CA GLY A 578 8.87 37.65 -21.29
C GLY A 578 7.43 37.71 -20.79
N LEU A 579 7.09 36.81 -19.87
CA LEU A 579 5.91 36.87 -19.01
C LEU A 579 6.37 37.44 -17.68
N ASP A 580 6.30 38.76 -17.58
CA ASP A 580 6.89 39.60 -16.54
C ASP A 580 6.03 39.74 -15.27
N THR A 581 4.82 39.19 -15.28
CA THR A 581 3.91 39.21 -14.12
C THR A 581 3.24 37.85 -13.91
N THR A 582 2.90 37.56 -12.65
CA THR A 582 2.24 36.31 -12.25
C THR A 582 0.93 36.08 -13.01
N ASP A 583 0.13 37.13 -13.23
CA ASP A 583 -1.14 37.02 -13.98
C ASP A 583 -0.92 36.63 -15.45
N ARG A 584 0.13 37.14 -16.10
CA ARG A 584 0.48 36.77 -17.48
C ARG A 584 1.00 35.34 -17.56
N VAL A 585 1.82 34.92 -16.59
CA VAL A 585 2.31 33.55 -16.46
C VAL A 585 1.13 32.58 -16.33
N PHE A 586 0.26 32.81 -15.36
CA PHE A 586 -0.91 31.94 -15.14
C PHE A 586 -1.97 32.08 -16.24
N GLY A 587 -2.05 33.21 -16.94
CA GLY A 587 -2.89 33.37 -18.13
C GLY A 587 -2.48 32.42 -19.26
N VAL A 588 -1.18 32.27 -19.50
CA VAL A 588 -0.64 31.29 -20.46
C VAL A 588 -0.85 29.86 -19.95
N ILE A 589 -0.50 29.58 -18.68
CA ILE A 589 -0.66 28.24 -18.10
C ILE A 589 -2.11 27.78 -18.20
N ASN A 590 -3.07 28.57 -17.72
CA ASN A 590 -4.48 28.20 -17.71
C ASN A 590 -5.04 27.95 -19.11
N ARG A 591 -4.52 28.66 -20.14
CA ARG A 591 -4.98 28.46 -21.52
C ARG A 591 -4.49 27.14 -22.12
N PHE A 592 -3.25 26.75 -21.80
CA PHE A 592 -2.53 25.67 -22.48
C PHE A 592 -2.29 24.42 -21.61
N ARG A 593 -2.64 24.41 -20.32
CA ARG A 593 -2.39 23.28 -19.40
C ARG A 593 -3.00 21.95 -19.88
N ASP A 594 -4.15 22.04 -20.54
CA ASP A 594 -4.92 20.88 -21.03
C ASP A 594 -4.59 20.55 -22.51
N GLN A 595 -3.54 21.18 -23.07
CA GLN A 595 -3.08 20.98 -24.46
C GLN A 595 -1.68 20.37 -24.46
N PRO A 596 -1.54 19.03 -24.36
CA PRO A 596 -0.24 18.37 -24.24
C PRO A 596 0.66 18.52 -25.48
N GLY A 597 0.09 18.86 -26.64
CA GLY A 597 0.87 19.15 -27.85
C GLY A 597 1.39 20.59 -27.95
N THR A 598 1.06 21.47 -27.00
CA THR A 598 1.72 22.78 -26.88
C THR A 598 2.99 22.67 -26.05
N LEU A 599 4.13 22.94 -26.68
CA LEU A 599 5.46 22.76 -26.09
C LEU A 599 6.27 24.05 -26.14
N PHE A 600 6.80 24.46 -25.00
CA PHE A 600 7.64 25.65 -24.87
C PHE A 600 9.11 25.24 -24.75
N LYS A 601 10.01 25.96 -25.45
CA LYS A 601 11.45 25.68 -25.46
C LYS A 601 12.26 26.86 -24.91
N GLY A 602 13.32 26.56 -24.16
CA GLY A 602 14.16 27.59 -23.53
C GLY A 602 13.40 28.32 -22.40
N VAL A 603 12.67 27.57 -21.57
CA VAL A 603 11.85 28.12 -20.49
C VAL A 603 12.72 28.40 -19.26
N ARG A 604 12.71 29.64 -18.80
CA ARG A 604 13.30 30.06 -17.52
C ARG A 604 12.20 30.54 -16.59
N ILE A 605 12.08 29.92 -15.43
CA ILE A 605 11.12 30.27 -14.38
C ILE A 605 11.90 30.94 -13.24
N GLU A 606 11.47 32.11 -12.83
CA GLU A 606 12.00 32.86 -11.69
C GLU A 606 10.87 33.04 -10.67
N ILE A 607 11.11 32.64 -9.42
CA ILE A 607 10.14 32.70 -8.32
C ILE A 607 10.75 33.46 -7.16
N GLY A 608 10.07 34.49 -6.66
CA GLY A 608 10.53 35.36 -5.57
C GLY A 608 11.14 36.68 -6.07
N GLU A 609 11.70 37.44 -5.14
CA GLU A 609 12.31 38.75 -5.41
C GLU A 609 13.71 38.88 -4.79
N GLY A 610 14.58 39.63 -5.46
CA GLY A 610 15.92 39.96 -4.96
C GLY A 610 16.78 38.72 -4.70
N GLU A 611 17.49 38.71 -3.58
CA GLU A 611 18.42 37.64 -3.19
C GLU A 611 17.74 36.29 -2.89
N LYS A 612 16.41 36.28 -2.72
CA LYS A 612 15.62 35.05 -2.47
C LYS A 612 15.08 34.40 -3.75
N THR A 613 15.44 34.92 -4.92
CA THR A 613 14.91 34.42 -6.19
C THR A 613 15.44 33.02 -6.49
N VAL A 614 14.54 32.07 -6.69
CA VAL A 614 14.86 30.74 -7.20
C VAL A 614 14.66 30.72 -8.71
N THR A 615 15.70 30.29 -9.45
CA THR A 615 15.65 30.19 -10.91
C THR A 615 15.70 28.73 -11.36
N VAL A 616 14.71 28.29 -12.14
CA VAL A 616 14.68 26.99 -12.82
C VAL A 616 14.84 27.21 -14.31
N ARG A 617 15.73 26.44 -14.96
CA ARG A 617 16.00 26.55 -16.40
C ARG A 617 15.77 25.23 -17.11
N PHE A 618 14.81 25.21 -18.02
CA PHE A 618 14.62 24.18 -19.04
C PHE A 618 15.30 24.66 -20.33
N GLN A 619 16.52 24.17 -20.58
CA GLN A 619 17.31 24.55 -21.76
C GLN A 619 16.72 23.94 -23.05
N GLU A 620 17.32 22.85 -23.56
CA GLU A 620 16.84 22.14 -24.74
C GLU A 620 15.55 21.35 -24.50
N ARG A 621 15.17 21.13 -23.23
CA ARG A 621 14.01 20.32 -22.89
C ARG A 621 12.73 21.11 -23.14
N GLU A 622 11.93 20.63 -24.08
CA GLU A 622 10.58 21.12 -24.33
C GLU A 622 9.67 20.75 -23.14
N VAL A 623 8.90 21.73 -22.66
CA VAL A 623 8.01 21.56 -21.51
C VAL A 623 6.61 22.08 -21.81
N THR A 624 5.61 21.42 -21.22
CA THR A 624 4.21 21.83 -21.30
C THR A 624 3.89 22.91 -20.26
N ALA A 625 2.76 23.60 -20.44
CA ALA A 625 2.22 24.49 -19.41
C ALA A 625 2.01 23.79 -18.05
N SER A 626 1.60 22.52 -18.04
CA SER A 626 1.40 21.74 -16.80
C SER A 626 2.71 21.46 -16.05
N VAL A 627 3.83 21.26 -16.76
CA VAL A 627 5.15 21.11 -16.13
C VAL A 627 5.59 22.44 -15.49
N ILE A 628 5.39 23.56 -16.20
CA ILE A 628 5.70 24.90 -15.67
C ILE A 628 4.90 25.16 -14.39
N GLU A 629 3.58 24.87 -14.41
CA GLU A 629 2.70 25.00 -13.25
C GLU A 629 3.14 24.13 -12.07
N GLY A 630 3.43 22.85 -12.32
CA GLY A 630 3.87 21.91 -11.29
C GLY A 630 5.14 22.39 -10.59
N VAL A 631 6.12 22.89 -11.35
CA VAL A 631 7.37 23.44 -10.80
C VAL A 631 7.11 24.66 -9.92
N ILE A 632 6.28 25.61 -10.40
CA ILE A 632 5.91 26.81 -9.64
C ILE A 632 5.25 26.43 -8.31
N ASN A 633 4.24 25.55 -8.37
CA ASN A 633 3.46 25.17 -7.19
C ASN A 633 4.31 24.38 -6.19
N SER A 634 5.12 23.41 -6.65
CA SER A 634 6.01 22.66 -5.77
C SER A 634 7.06 23.54 -5.10
N LEU A 635 7.66 24.48 -5.82
CA LEU A 635 8.65 25.39 -5.23
C LEU A 635 8.02 26.35 -4.22
N ARG A 636 6.87 26.95 -4.53
CA ARG A 636 6.14 27.79 -3.57
C ARG A 636 5.81 27.03 -2.28
N GLN A 637 5.33 25.79 -2.41
CA GLN A 637 5.01 24.94 -1.26
C GLN A 637 6.25 24.60 -0.42
N LEU A 638 7.36 24.21 -1.06
CA LEU A 638 8.60 23.86 -0.36
C LEU A 638 9.25 25.07 0.32
N LEU A 639 9.12 26.26 -0.26
CA LEU A 639 9.64 27.50 0.29
C LEU A 639 8.68 28.14 1.33
N ALA A 640 7.45 27.64 1.45
CA ALA A 640 6.36 28.25 2.21
C ALA A 640 6.06 29.70 1.76
N GLU A 641 6.17 29.97 0.45
CA GLU A 641 5.96 31.28 -0.18
C GLU A 641 4.86 31.20 -1.24
N ASP A 642 3.63 30.88 -0.84
CA ASP A 642 2.49 30.66 -1.75
C ASP A 642 2.17 31.83 -2.69
N GLN A 643 2.56 33.05 -2.30
CA GLN A 643 2.30 34.29 -3.04
C GLN A 643 3.57 34.88 -3.70
N ALA A 644 4.69 34.15 -3.72
CA ALA A 644 5.92 34.64 -4.35
C ALA A 644 5.66 35.02 -5.83
N PRO A 645 6.08 36.21 -6.29
CA PRO A 645 5.88 36.61 -7.68
C PRO A 645 6.62 35.67 -8.61
N VAL A 646 6.06 35.48 -9.81
CA VAL A 646 6.59 34.55 -10.80
C VAL A 646 6.80 35.26 -12.12
N VAL A 647 7.98 35.07 -12.68
CA VAL A 647 8.36 35.53 -14.02
C VAL A 647 8.75 34.30 -14.85
N VAL A 648 8.27 34.23 -16.09
CA VAL A 648 8.65 33.16 -17.03
C VAL A 648 9.17 33.78 -18.31
N ASN A 649 10.35 33.37 -18.74
CA ASN A 649 10.93 33.74 -20.02
C ASN A 649 10.99 32.52 -20.94
N ILE A 650 10.56 32.68 -22.19
CA ILE A 650 10.66 31.66 -23.25
C ILE A 650 11.60 32.24 -24.32
N SER A 651 12.75 31.61 -24.55
CA SER A 651 13.77 32.16 -25.48
C SER A 651 13.82 31.48 -26.85
N ASP A 652 13.47 30.20 -26.93
CA ASP A 652 13.83 29.36 -28.08
C ASP A 652 12.60 28.91 -28.89
N GLY A 653 11.48 29.59 -28.68
CA GLY A 653 10.23 29.39 -29.42
C GLY A 653 9.25 28.45 -28.73
N ALA A 654 8.19 28.11 -29.47
CA ALA A 654 7.12 27.25 -29.01
C ALA A 654 6.52 26.47 -30.18
N HIS A 655 6.02 25.27 -29.91
CA HIS A 655 5.25 24.46 -30.83
C HIS A 655 3.78 24.45 -30.38
N PHE A 656 2.86 24.55 -31.33
CA PHE A 656 1.42 24.53 -31.13
C PHE A 656 0.78 23.55 -32.12
N ASP A 657 -0.21 22.79 -31.67
CA ASP A 657 -0.97 21.85 -32.51
C ASP A 657 -1.75 22.53 -33.63
N THR A 658 -2.10 23.81 -33.45
CA THR A 658 -2.96 24.56 -34.36
C THR A 658 -2.51 26.00 -34.52
N GLY A 659 -2.75 26.59 -35.69
CA GLY A 659 -2.53 28.01 -35.94
C GLY A 659 -3.43 28.91 -35.10
N PHE A 660 -4.59 28.39 -34.71
CA PHE A 660 -5.46 29.05 -33.75
C PHE A 660 -4.79 29.20 -32.38
N ALA A 661 -4.22 28.12 -31.84
CA ALA A 661 -3.49 28.14 -30.56
C ALA A 661 -2.29 29.11 -30.59
N ALA A 662 -1.55 29.16 -31.70
CA ALA A 662 -0.45 30.11 -31.88
C ALA A 662 -0.93 31.58 -31.91
N LYS A 663 -2.06 31.87 -32.57
CA LYS A 663 -2.68 33.22 -32.57
C LYS A 663 -3.16 33.61 -31.18
N GLU A 664 -3.76 32.69 -30.44
CA GLU A 664 -4.20 32.93 -29.06
C GLU A 664 -3.02 33.20 -28.14
N PHE A 665 -1.95 32.40 -28.23
CA PHE A 665 -0.72 32.64 -27.48
C PHE A 665 -0.15 34.03 -27.80
N ALA A 666 -0.05 34.39 -29.09
CA ALA A 666 0.44 35.69 -29.51
C ALA A 666 -0.40 36.84 -28.94
N LYS A 667 -1.73 36.69 -28.94
CA LYS A 667 -2.65 37.66 -28.32
C LYS A 667 -2.45 37.77 -26.81
N LEU A 668 -2.30 36.65 -26.10
CA LEU A 668 -2.10 36.61 -24.64
C LEU A 668 -0.79 37.28 -24.21
N VAL A 669 0.28 37.08 -24.99
CA VAL A 669 1.61 37.61 -24.65
C VAL A 669 1.91 38.95 -25.32
N GLY A 670 0.94 39.54 -26.04
CA GLY A 670 1.10 40.82 -26.73
C GLY A 670 2.10 40.79 -27.89
N LEU A 671 2.27 39.64 -28.52
CA LEU A 671 3.21 39.43 -29.61
C LEU A 671 2.56 39.75 -30.97
N GLU A 672 3.10 40.75 -31.67
CA GLU A 672 2.77 40.96 -33.08
C GLU A 672 3.54 39.95 -33.95
N LEU A 673 2.81 39.06 -34.63
CA LEU A 673 3.37 38.05 -35.53
C LEU A 673 3.69 38.70 -36.89
N LYS A 674 4.95 38.59 -37.34
CA LYS A 674 5.42 39.10 -38.64
C LYS A 674 5.71 37.96 -39.63
N PRO A 675 5.78 38.23 -40.95
CA PRO A 675 6.19 37.21 -41.92
C PRO A 675 7.56 36.64 -41.53
N GLY A 676 7.65 35.32 -41.38
CA GLY A 676 8.87 34.62 -40.93
C GLY A 676 8.96 34.31 -39.42
N ASP A 677 8.10 34.87 -38.57
CA ASP A 677 8.02 34.50 -37.14
C ASP A 677 7.41 33.10 -36.93
N VAL A 678 6.70 32.59 -37.93
CA VAL A 678 5.84 31.42 -37.85
C VAL A 678 6.14 30.48 -39.01
N VAL A 679 6.34 29.20 -38.71
CA VAL A 679 6.48 28.13 -39.70
C VAL A 679 5.31 27.17 -39.55
N GLN A 680 4.59 26.91 -40.64
CA GLN A 680 3.59 25.84 -40.72
C GLN A 680 4.12 24.75 -41.66
N GLU A 681 3.94 23.49 -41.29
CA GLU A 681 4.17 22.40 -42.23
C GLU A 681 3.12 22.44 -43.34
N ALA A 682 3.55 22.12 -44.57
CA ALA A 682 2.75 22.23 -45.78
C ALA A 682 1.53 21.31 -45.79
#